data_AF-A0A2G5M614-F1
#
_entry.id   AF-A0A2G5M614-F1
#
_cell.length_a   1.000
_cell.length_b   1.000
_cell.length_c   1.000
_cell.angle_alpha   90.00
_cell.angle_beta   90.00
_cell.angle_gamma   90.00
#
_symmetry.space_group_name_H-M   'P 1'
#
loop_
_entity.id
_entity.type
_entity.pdbx_description
1 polymer ?
#
loop_
_entity_poly.entity_id
_entity_poly.type
_entity_poly.pdbx_seq_one_letter_code
_entity_poly.pdbx_strand_id
1 'polypeptide(L)'
;MERLYQWMSKASGASTSVDDALVICYNDCDLSVPEIFSDIEKALKAHLTLPDCVYIIGSTAQLQVFNEGWKEDQTRLADFLSRGVKNDRVCVHEYVFLEWNAESFTSHVLSDSAQTSPCNPEKLLRDGLKTLLAKNHVIHTAPSAHSFKHPSGTLNNVFIQTRELASDEAEVCVVGYALALEYASQLKKACTVFIDTMGIYPFVKNALGRLGAKAQVMSFHSYEKLKTIFPPAEDYFCVVSASTSGGMTKQMGVQKFREDCVATLIDRTADDRYGKVLIPLDSIDHLLPVKPDDGCTLIEIIGENFSAKSKPPKSILISLKHAPKLLPKFHKYFGMEGILGFNQASQPKKLLYLNPAKVLEHADFLAWLSDEIDWSVSLATNLIVHANDSGSHVLAEKAKELLQNKLGAHKALQCVPYSDLDGVDFETVTGVLAVTIVARDGGILRQISRDLRAYMKQEVPRRFFAPFAIPQSAKAWTQLKSFLMKNPTTRDYGFSNWLHLPVGELGRESAWSRMTALCSRAQIDHDGFGEIVDRRVRDKSLDHATELLEKHKHGLLPKHDGSPLALSDGFLFFSAGSAVANDCPNVPQSTVYLTITAVLQHAREHGEHELRLQPTGYESVVLSPECFLRFNDNILQACFLRACLPSELDYSASPELSKLMKELIAKIFQRWEKIYGDAALEFAAALATGTLKLTLDDTKALLEEAITERRLVASPLMGLLLLANKLYFPITKNDGEDAVA
;
A
#
# COMPACT_ATOMS: atom_id res chain seq x y z
N MET A 1 -8.22 23.19 4.89
CA MET A 1 -7.72 23.30 3.51
C MET A 1 -6.35 23.97 3.57
N GLU A 2 -5.40 23.51 2.76
CA GLU A 2 -4.10 24.18 2.66
C GLU A 2 -4.28 25.55 1.98
N ARG A 3 -3.59 26.58 2.50
CA ARG A 3 -3.68 27.96 2.02
C ARG A 3 -2.69 28.26 0.89
N LEU A 4 -1.67 27.43 0.75
CA LEU A 4 -0.59 27.62 -0.21
C LEU A 4 -0.11 26.29 -0.75
N TYR A 5 0.48 26.34 -1.93
CA TYR A 5 1.30 25.28 -2.51
C TYR A 5 2.71 25.81 -2.74
N GLN A 6 3.74 25.00 -2.47
CA GLN A 6 5.14 25.41 -2.57
C GLN A 6 5.99 24.43 -3.37
N TRP A 7 7.00 24.94 -4.08
CA TRP A 7 7.95 24.14 -4.85
C TRP A 7 9.30 24.84 -5.00
N MET A 8 10.32 24.09 -5.37
CA MET A 8 11.64 24.62 -5.72
C MET A 8 11.74 24.81 -7.23
N SER A 9 12.30 25.94 -7.66
CA SER A 9 12.59 26.28 -9.05
C SER A 9 14.03 26.79 -9.17
N LYS A 10 14.58 26.78 -10.38
CA LYS A 10 15.91 27.36 -10.66
C LYS A 10 15.73 28.71 -11.33
N ALA A 11 16.01 29.81 -10.62
CA ALA A 11 15.97 31.14 -11.22
C ALA A 11 17.20 31.34 -12.14
N SER A 12 17.01 32.03 -13.27
CA SER A 12 18.10 32.32 -14.21
C SER A 12 18.63 33.72 -13.92
N GLY A 13 19.66 33.84 -13.09
CA GLY A 13 20.36 35.10 -12.83
C GLY A 13 21.23 35.56 -14.00
N ALA A 14 21.53 36.86 -14.05
CA ALA A 14 22.43 37.47 -15.04
C ALA A 14 23.93 37.13 -14.81
N SER A 15 24.25 36.46 -13.71
CA SER A 15 25.57 35.93 -13.41
C SER A 15 25.56 34.40 -13.52
N THR A 16 26.70 33.77 -13.81
CA THR A 16 26.84 32.34 -14.09
C THR A 16 26.49 31.37 -12.93
N SER A 17 25.89 31.84 -11.83
CA SER A 17 25.29 30.99 -10.78
C SER A 17 23.82 30.72 -11.08
N VAL A 18 23.39 29.46 -10.93
CA VAL A 18 21.98 29.09 -10.97
C VAL A 18 21.47 29.19 -9.54
N ASP A 19 20.59 30.15 -9.27
CA ASP A 19 20.09 30.42 -7.93
C ASP A 19 18.87 29.51 -7.66
N ASP A 20 18.87 28.80 -6.54
CA ASP A 20 17.77 27.94 -6.11
C ASP A 20 16.67 28.81 -5.48
N ALA A 21 15.47 28.76 -6.04
CA ALA A 21 14.36 29.61 -5.64
C ALA A 21 13.20 28.79 -5.04
N LEU A 22 12.72 29.19 -3.86
CA LEU A 22 11.48 28.66 -3.28
C LEU A 22 10.31 29.50 -3.77
N VAL A 23 9.32 28.86 -4.38
CA VAL A 23 8.09 29.52 -4.83
C VAL A 23 6.93 29.10 -3.95
N ILE A 24 6.13 30.07 -3.52
CA ILE A 24 4.94 29.89 -2.69
C ILE A 24 3.76 30.51 -3.43
N CYS A 25 2.75 29.72 -3.77
CA CYS A 25 1.52 30.20 -4.40
C CYS A 25 0.37 30.10 -3.42
N TYR A 26 -0.23 31.23 -3.06
CA TYR A 26 -1.42 31.27 -2.20
C TYR A 26 -2.69 31.00 -3.01
N ASN A 27 -3.70 30.42 -2.35
CA ASN A 27 -5.08 30.46 -2.83
C ASN A 27 -5.71 31.84 -2.56
N ASP A 28 -6.99 32.01 -2.89
CA ASP A 28 -7.70 33.29 -2.76
C ASP A 28 -8.17 33.57 -1.31
N CYS A 29 -7.45 33.06 -0.30
CA CYS A 29 -7.77 33.30 1.12
C CYS A 29 -7.34 34.68 1.61
N ASP A 30 -8.06 35.18 2.62
CA ASP A 30 -7.66 36.35 3.38
C ASP A 30 -6.47 36.00 4.28
N LEU A 31 -5.40 36.79 4.18
CA LEU A 31 -4.18 36.61 4.96
C LEU A 31 -4.10 37.66 6.07
N SER A 32 -3.50 37.28 7.19
CA SER A 32 -3.07 38.21 8.23
C SER A 32 -1.54 38.23 8.37
N VAL A 33 -0.99 39.33 8.89
CA VAL A 33 0.47 39.49 9.12
C VAL A 33 1.08 38.31 9.91
N PRO A 34 0.45 37.74 10.95
CA PRO A 34 1.01 36.59 11.63
C PRO A 34 1.11 35.33 10.77
N GLU A 35 0.18 35.16 9.83
CA GLU A 35 0.08 33.96 9.00
C GLU A 35 1.14 33.95 7.91
N ILE A 36 1.42 35.09 7.27
CA ILE A 36 2.43 35.17 6.21
C ILE A 36 3.82 34.74 6.71
N PHE A 37 4.23 35.18 7.90
CA PHE A 37 5.53 34.79 8.47
C PHE A 37 5.59 33.30 8.84
N SER A 38 4.53 32.78 9.47
CA SER A 38 4.43 31.36 9.84
C SER A 38 4.47 30.46 8.61
N ASP A 39 3.77 30.87 7.55
CA ASP A 39 3.63 30.08 6.33
C ASP A 39 4.95 29.99 5.57
N ILE A 40 5.69 31.10 5.43
CA ILE A 40 7.04 31.09 4.82
C ILE A 40 8.04 30.34 5.70
N GLU A 41 7.96 30.46 7.03
CA GLU A 41 8.85 29.72 7.94
C GLU A 41 8.64 28.21 7.81
N LYS A 42 7.38 27.75 7.76
CA LYS A 42 7.05 26.35 7.51
C LYS A 42 7.57 25.91 6.14
N ALA A 43 7.44 26.77 5.13
CA ALA A 43 7.92 26.47 3.79
C ALA A 43 9.44 26.25 3.74
N LEU A 44 10.21 27.15 4.37
CA LEU A 44 11.67 27.03 4.48
C LEU A 44 12.09 25.77 5.25
N LYS A 45 11.39 25.42 6.35
CA LYS A 45 11.69 24.23 7.16
C LYS A 45 11.37 22.91 6.45
N ALA A 46 10.49 22.92 5.45
CA ALA A 46 10.15 21.72 4.68
C ALA A 46 11.29 21.25 3.76
N HIS A 47 12.29 22.10 3.51
CA HIS A 47 13.41 21.81 2.61
C HIS A 47 14.73 21.60 3.37
N LEU A 48 15.55 20.65 2.90
CA LEU A 48 16.83 20.29 3.53
C LEU A 48 17.90 21.39 3.39
N THR A 49 17.78 22.19 2.33
CA THR A 49 18.65 23.31 1.97
C THR A 49 17.81 24.58 1.87
N LEU A 50 18.35 25.69 2.36
CA LEU A 50 17.72 26.99 2.22
C LEU A 50 17.88 27.48 0.77
N PRO A 51 16.85 28.10 0.18
CA PRO A 51 16.93 28.71 -1.14
C PRO A 51 17.74 30.01 -1.11
N ASP A 52 18.21 30.45 -2.28
CA ASP A 52 18.81 31.77 -2.49
C ASP A 52 17.74 32.88 -2.53
N CYS A 53 16.56 32.58 -3.09
CA CYS A 53 15.45 33.54 -3.23
C CYS A 53 14.09 32.91 -2.86
N VAL A 54 13.16 33.72 -2.35
CA VAL A 54 11.76 33.32 -2.13
C VAL A 54 10.82 34.16 -2.99
N TYR A 55 10.07 33.50 -3.88
CA TYR A 55 9.01 34.12 -4.68
C TYR A 55 7.63 33.78 -4.12
N ILE A 56 6.82 34.80 -3.88
CA ILE A 56 5.45 34.66 -3.40
C ILE A 56 4.50 35.06 -4.52
N ILE A 57 3.56 34.20 -4.89
CA ILE A 57 2.55 34.44 -5.91
C ILE A 57 1.21 34.67 -5.22
N GLY A 58 0.55 35.78 -5.55
CA GLY A 58 -0.75 36.12 -4.96
C GLY A 58 -1.44 37.34 -5.58
N SER A 59 -2.50 37.78 -4.92
CA SER A 59 -3.33 38.92 -5.32
C SER A 59 -2.84 40.26 -4.77
N THR A 60 -3.38 41.37 -5.29
CA THR A 60 -3.13 42.73 -4.78
C THR A 60 -3.50 42.89 -3.30
N ALA A 61 -4.60 42.27 -2.85
CA ALA A 61 -5.01 42.31 -1.45
C ALA A 61 -3.98 41.62 -0.54
N GLN A 62 -3.43 40.49 -1.00
CA GLN A 62 -2.38 39.77 -0.27
C GLN A 62 -1.08 40.58 -0.25
N LEU A 63 -0.69 41.24 -1.35
CA LEU A 63 0.48 42.13 -1.39
C LEU A 63 0.39 43.24 -0.33
N GLN A 64 -0.80 43.79 -0.07
CA GLN A 64 -0.99 44.82 0.98
C GLN A 64 -0.64 44.28 2.36
N VAL A 65 -1.09 43.07 2.71
CA VAL A 65 -0.76 42.41 3.99
C VAL A 65 0.74 42.15 4.11
N PHE A 66 1.40 41.75 3.03
CA PHE A 66 2.87 41.59 2.99
C PHE A 66 3.59 42.92 3.23
N ASN A 67 3.15 44.01 2.59
CA ASN A 67 3.70 45.35 2.79
C ASN A 67 3.48 45.88 4.22
N GLU A 68 2.32 45.62 4.83
CA GLU A 68 2.03 45.96 6.23
C GLU A 68 2.97 45.21 7.17
N GLY A 69 3.10 43.88 7.00
CA GLY A 69 3.98 43.05 7.80
C GLY A 69 5.46 43.44 7.71
N TRP A 70 5.93 43.89 6.54
CA TRP A 70 7.30 44.35 6.34
C TRP A 70 7.58 45.76 6.88
N LYS A 71 6.56 46.62 7.05
CA LYS A 71 6.72 47.99 7.55
C LYS A 71 6.53 48.11 9.06
N GLU A 72 5.47 47.54 9.62
CA GLU A 72 5.00 47.84 10.97
C GLU A 72 5.62 46.96 12.07
N ASP A 73 5.94 45.69 11.78
CA ASP A 73 6.39 44.71 12.78
C ASP A 73 7.90 44.39 12.66
N GLN A 74 8.74 45.42 12.83
CA GLN A 74 10.20 45.34 12.66
C GLN A 74 10.87 44.28 13.56
N THR A 75 10.31 44.02 14.74
CA THR A 75 10.88 43.01 15.68
C THR A 75 10.63 41.60 15.17
N ARG A 76 9.42 41.32 14.69
CA ARG A 76 9.06 40.02 14.13
C ARG A 76 9.71 39.78 12.77
N LEU A 77 9.81 40.82 11.95
CA LEU A 77 10.54 40.76 10.68
C LEU A 77 12.01 40.39 10.91
N ALA A 78 12.67 40.98 11.91
CA ALA A 78 14.05 40.64 12.26
C ALA A 78 14.21 39.17 12.72
N ASP A 79 13.31 38.68 13.57
CA ASP A 79 13.33 37.25 13.99
C ASP A 79 13.07 36.31 12.80
N PHE A 80 12.14 36.67 11.92
CA PHE A 80 11.87 35.92 10.70
C PHE A 80 13.07 35.87 9.75
N LEU A 81 13.69 37.03 9.45
CA LEU A 81 14.86 37.10 8.55
C LEU A 81 16.05 36.31 9.09
N SER A 82 16.18 36.17 10.42
CA SER A 82 17.21 35.30 11.04
C SER A 82 17.10 33.84 10.62
N ARG A 83 15.91 33.37 10.21
CA ARG A 83 15.68 32.00 9.72
C ARG A 83 16.22 31.77 8.31
N GLY A 84 16.43 32.82 7.54
CA GLY A 84 17.13 32.79 6.26
C GLY A 84 18.66 32.72 6.41
N VAL A 85 19.19 32.69 7.65
CA VAL A 85 20.62 32.65 7.96
C VAL A 85 21.03 31.27 8.48
N LYS A 86 22.09 30.68 7.93
CA LYS A 86 22.67 29.41 8.41
C LYS A 86 24.17 29.58 8.61
N ASN A 87 24.65 29.30 9.82
CA ASN A 87 26.07 29.45 10.21
C ASN A 87 26.63 30.86 9.94
N ASP A 88 25.91 31.91 10.35
CA ASP A 88 26.26 33.32 10.14
C ASP A 88 26.40 33.75 8.66
N ARG A 89 25.88 32.94 7.72
CA ARG A 89 25.76 33.30 6.31
C ARG A 89 24.29 33.46 5.94
N VAL A 90 23.95 34.59 5.32
CA VAL A 90 22.65 34.81 4.70
C VAL A 90 22.53 33.83 3.54
N CYS A 91 21.58 32.90 3.63
CA CYS A 91 21.26 31.95 2.58
C CYS A 91 20.12 32.47 1.71
N VAL A 92 19.09 33.07 2.32
CA VAL A 92 17.99 33.69 1.58
C VAL A 92 18.32 35.18 1.37
N HIS A 93 18.64 35.54 0.14
CA HIS A 93 19.07 36.88 -0.25
C HIS A 93 17.92 37.83 -0.57
N GLU A 94 16.84 37.31 -1.17
CA GLU A 94 15.73 38.13 -1.66
C GLU A 94 14.36 37.51 -1.36
N TYR A 95 13.40 38.37 -1.00
CA TYR A 95 11.97 38.05 -0.91
C TYR A 95 11.22 38.90 -1.92
N VAL A 96 10.58 38.25 -2.90
CA VAL A 96 9.91 38.93 -4.01
C VAL A 96 8.45 38.49 -4.07
N PHE A 97 7.54 39.46 -4.07
CA PHE A 97 6.12 39.22 -4.29
C PHE A 97 5.77 39.44 -5.77
N LEU A 98 5.23 38.42 -6.41
CA LEU A 98 4.71 38.43 -7.77
C LEU A 98 3.21 38.69 -7.72
N GLU A 99 2.84 39.96 -7.88
CA GLU A 99 1.45 40.40 -7.92
C GLU A 99 0.83 40.07 -9.28
N TRP A 100 -0.29 39.36 -9.26
CA TRP A 100 -1.10 39.15 -10.45
C TRP A 100 -1.97 40.36 -10.78
N ASN A 101 -1.76 41.00 -11.93
CA ASN A 101 -2.49 42.20 -12.38
C ASN A 101 -3.57 41.92 -13.44
N ALA A 102 -4.13 40.70 -13.44
CA ALA A 102 -5.12 40.20 -14.42
C ALA A 102 -4.61 39.99 -15.86
N GLU A 103 -3.34 40.27 -16.16
CA GLU A 103 -2.72 39.95 -17.47
C GLU A 103 -1.30 39.40 -17.35
N SER A 104 -0.57 39.82 -16.32
CA SER A 104 0.84 39.51 -16.12
C SER A 104 1.18 39.56 -14.63
N PHE A 105 2.44 39.24 -14.32
CA PHE A 105 2.98 39.40 -12.97
C PHE A 105 3.79 40.69 -12.86
N THR A 106 3.52 41.48 -11.83
CA THR A 106 4.35 42.62 -11.42
C THR A 106 5.19 42.18 -10.24
N SER A 107 6.51 42.35 -10.32
CA SER A 107 7.44 41.96 -9.25
C SER A 107 7.62 43.10 -8.25
N HIS A 108 7.44 42.81 -6.97
CA HIS A 108 7.64 43.73 -5.85
C HIS A 108 8.68 43.14 -4.91
N VAL A 109 9.83 43.80 -4.76
CA VAL A 109 10.85 43.37 -3.79
C VAL A 109 10.39 43.81 -2.40
N LEU A 110 10.31 42.86 -1.48
CA LEU A 110 9.94 43.13 -0.09
C LEU A 110 11.18 43.50 0.75
N SER A 111 12.36 42.97 0.40
CA SER A 111 13.65 43.28 1.05
C SER A 111 14.27 44.62 0.59
N ASP A 112 15.12 45.23 1.41
CA ASP A 112 15.90 46.46 1.09
C ASP A 112 17.01 46.24 0.03
N SER A 113 17.00 45.11 -0.68
CA SER A 113 18.02 44.76 -1.68
C SER A 113 17.85 45.60 -2.96
N ALA A 114 18.88 46.35 -3.33
CA ALA A 114 18.87 47.27 -4.48
C ALA A 114 18.94 46.59 -5.87
N GLN A 115 19.02 45.26 -5.92
CA GLN A 115 19.03 44.48 -7.15
C GLN A 115 17.85 43.51 -7.13
N THR A 116 17.20 43.36 -8.28
CA THR A 116 16.23 42.30 -8.55
C THR A 116 16.89 41.24 -9.38
N SER A 117 16.94 40.01 -8.90
CA SER A 117 17.29 38.88 -9.76
C SER A 117 16.21 38.75 -10.85
N PRO A 118 16.56 38.80 -12.16
CA PRO A 118 15.58 38.70 -13.22
C PRO A 118 14.93 37.33 -13.17
N CYS A 119 13.62 37.31 -12.88
CA CYS A 119 12.85 36.09 -12.81
C CYS A 119 11.85 36.02 -13.96
N ASN A 120 11.67 34.82 -14.53
CA ASN A 120 10.61 34.56 -15.50
C ASN A 120 9.44 33.84 -14.80
N PRO A 121 8.30 34.51 -14.55
CA PRO A 121 7.12 33.89 -13.92
C PRO A 121 6.59 32.67 -14.67
N GLU A 122 6.69 32.64 -16.01
CA GLU A 122 6.28 31.48 -16.81
C GLU A 122 7.10 30.24 -16.45
N LYS A 123 8.41 30.42 -16.23
CA LYS A 123 9.31 29.34 -15.83
C LYS A 123 8.97 28.84 -14.42
N LEU A 124 8.74 29.76 -13.47
CA LEU A 124 8.36 29.39 -12.10
C LEU A 124 7.07 28.56 -12.08
N LEU A 125 6.04 29.01 -12.80
CA LEU A 125 4.77 28.28 -12.90
C LEU A 125 4.93 26.95 -13.62
N ARG A 126 5.74 26.88 -14.67
CA ARG A 126 6.05 25.62 -15.36
C ARG A 126 6.71 24.60 -14.43
N ASP A 127 7.65 25.03 -13.59
CA ASP A 127 8.26 24.18 -12.57
C ASP A 127 7.24 23.73 -11.52
N GLY A 128 6.28 24.61 -11.17
CA GLY A 128 5.16 24.27 -10.29
C GLY A 128 4.24 23.19 -10.87
N LEU A 129 3.90 23.31 -12.16
CA LEU A 129 3.13 22.29 -12.89
C LEU A 129 3.88 20.95 -12.94
N LYS A 130 5.22 20.98 -13.11
CA LYS A 130 6.07 19.78 -13.05
C LYS A 130 5.97 19.11 -11.68
N THR A 131 6.04 19.87 -10.59
CA THR A 131 5.90 19.30 -9.25
C THR A 131 4.50 18.73 -8.99
N LEU A 132 3.44 19.34 -9.54
CA LEU A 132 2.08 18.80 -9.45
C LEU A 132 1.92 17.48 -10.18
N LEU A 133 2.47 17.35 -11.40
CA LEU A 133 2.47 16.08 -12.15
C LEU A 133 3.13 14.94 -11.36
N ALA A 134 4.26 15.23 -10.73
CA ALA A 134 5.01 14.24 -9.95
C ALA A 134 4.30 13.88 -8.64
N LYS A 135 3.70 14.87 -7.95
CA LYS A 135 3.00 14.69 -6.67
C LYS A 135 1.70 13.90 -6.83
N ASN A 136 0.89 14.24 -7.84
CA ASN A 136 -0.50 13.78 -7.92
C ASN A 136 -0.73 12.57 -8.85
N HIS A 137 0.33 11.90 -9.30
CA HIS A 137 0.24 10.66 -10.09
C HIS A 137 -0.63 10.73 -11.36
N VAL A 138 -0.65 11.90 -12.01
CA VAL A 138 -1.49 12.23 -13.19
C VAL A 138 -1.27 11.28 -14.38
N ILE A 139 -0.10 10.63 -14.47
CA ILE A 139 0.28 9.76 -15.59
C ILE A 139 0.28 8.30 -15.13
N HIS A 140 -0.62 7.51 -15.71
CA HIS A 140 -0.74 6.08 -15.46
C HIS A 140 -0.07 5.27 -16.57
N THR A 141 0.72 4.28 -16.20
CA THR A 141 1.31 3.31 -17.14
C THR A 141 0.59 1.98 -17.02
N ALA A 142 0.23 1.39 -18.16
CA ALA A 142 -0.40 0.09 -18.20
C ALA A 142 0.57 -1.00 -17.67
N PRO A 143 0.11 -1.95 -16.85
CA PRO A 143 0.89 -3.11 -16.44
C PRO A 143 1.41 -3.92 -17.63
N SER A 144 2.37 -4.82 -17.40
CA SER A 144 2.82 -5.73 -18.46
C SER A 144 1.66 -6.55 -19.03
N ALA A 145 1.63 -6.74 -20.36
CA ALA A 145 0.56 -7.40 -21.13
C ALA A 145 -0.82 -6.71 -21.07
N HIS A 146 -0.86 -5.39 -20.82
CA HIS A 146 -2.08 -4.58 -20.82
C HIS A 146 -1.89 -3.32 -21.66
N SER A 147 -2.98 -2.88 -22.30
CA SER A 147 -3.07 -1.59 -23.01
C SER A 147 -4.34 -0.87 -22.58
N PHE A 148 -4.28 0.45 -22.39
CA PHE A 148 -5.47 1.28 -22.19
C PHE A 148 -6.19 1.45 -23.52
N LYS A 149 -7.49 1.16 -23.53
CA LYS A 149 -8.39 1.49 -24.63
C LYS A 149 -9.09 2.80 -24.32
N HIS A 150 -8.70 3.86 -25.03
CA HIS A 150 -9.32 5.17 -24.91
C HIS A 150 -10.74 5.18 -25.53
N PRO A 151 -11.61 6.15 -25.15
CA PRO A 151 -12.91 6.32 -25.79
C PRO A 151 -12.85 6.53 -27.31
N SER A 152 -11.73 7.04 -27.83
CA SER A 152 -11.48 7.17 -29.28
C SER A 152 -11.22 5.83 -29.99
N GLY A 153 -11.10 4.73 -29.24
CA GLY A 153 -10.70 3.41 -29.74
C GLY A 153 -9.19 3.20 -29.88
N THR A 154 -8.38 4.23 -29.58
CA THR A 154 -6.91 4.13 -29.62
C THR A 154 -6.38 3.30 -28.45
N LEU A 155 -5.40 2.44 -28.72
CA LEU A 155 -4.69 1.67 -27.70
C LEU A 155 -3.40 2.37 -27.34
N ASN A 156 -3.18 2.63 -26.05
CA ASN A 156 -1.94 3.21 -25.54
C ASN A 156 -1.51 2.54 -24.25
N ASN A 157 -0.21 2.52 -24.00
CA ASN A 157 0.37 2.02 -22.73
C ASN A 157 0.41 3.09 -21.64
N VAL A 158 0.00 4.31 -21.96
CA VAL A 158 -0.02 5.46 -21.06
C VAL A 158 -1.39 6.09 -21.11
N PHE A 159 -1.92 6.44 -19.94
CA PHE A 159 -3.13 7.20 -19.78
C PHE A 159 -2.85 8.43 -18.90
N ILE A 160 -3.33 9.60 -19.33
CA ILE A 160 -3.13 10.88 -18.63
C ILE A 160 -4.48 11.29 -18.04
N GLN A 161 -4.54 11.41 -16.72
CA GLN A 161 -5.76 11.74 -15.97
C GLN A 161 -5.70 13.18 -15.45
N THR A 162 -5.87 14.16 -16.34
CA THR A 162 -5.67 15.59 -16.05
C THR A 162 -6.46 16.12 -14.85
N ARG A 163 -7.62 15.55 -14.52
CA ARG A 163 -8.38 15.95 -13.31
C ARG A 163 -7.59 15.78 -12.01
N GLU A 164 -6.61 14.88 -11.98
CA GLU A 164 -5.75 14.66 -10.82
C GLU A 164 -4.60 15.68 -10.75
N LEU A 165 -4.48 16.62 -11.71
CA LEU A 165 -3.42 17.62 -11.67
C LEU A 165 -3.42 18.47 -10.39
N ALA A 166 -4.59 18.65 -9.76
CA ALA A 166 -4.71 19.29 -8.45
C ALA A 166 -5.63 18.47 -7.53
N SER A 167 -5.26 18.37 -6.25
CA SER A 167 -6.03 17.71 -5.19
C SER A 167 -6.73 18.70 -4.25
N ASP A 168 -6.31 19.97 -4.23
CA ASP A 168 -6.86 21.04 -3.39
C ASP A 168 -6.90 22.40 -4.12
N GLU A 169 -7.43 23.42 -3.45
CA GLU A 169 -7.63 24.75 -4.01
C GLU A 169 -6.32 25.51 -4.29
N ALA A 170 -5.28 25.34 -3.46
CA ALA A 170 -4.00 26.01 -3.67
C ALA A 170 -3.31 25.47 -4.94
N GLU A 171 -3.38 24.16 -5.17
CA GLU A 171 -2.90 23.52 -6.40
C GLU A 171 -3.71 23.96 -7.63
N VAL A 172 -5.04 24.08 -7.50
CA VAL A 172 -5.91 24.62 -8.57
C VAL A 172 -5.46 26.04 -8.96
N CYS A 173 -5.05 26.86 -8.00
CA CYS A 173 -4.57 28.23 -8.26
C CYS A 173 -3.30 28.25 -9.09
N VAL A 174 -2.36 27.31 -8.88
CA VAL A 174 -1.14 27.20 -9.71
C VAL A 174 -1.51 26.93 -11.17
N VAL A 175 -2.39 25.96 -11.41
CA VAL A 175 -2.87 25.63 -12.78
C VAL A 175 -3.63 26.82 -13.37
N GLY A 176 -4.47 27.48 -12.59
CA GLY A 176 -5.23 28.64 -13.00
C GLY A 176 -4.36 29.84 -13.38
N TYR A 177 -3.30 30.13 -12.63
CA TYR A 177 -2.32 31.17 -12.97
C TYR A 177 -1.57 30.84 -14.26
N ALA A 178 -1.13 29.60 -14.44
CA ALA A 178 -0.45 29.18 -15.66
C ALA A 178 -1.34 29.31 -16.90
N LEU A 179 -2.61 28.89 -16.79
CA LEU A 179 -3.61 29.06 -17.83
C LEU A 179 -3.90 30.53 -18.13
N ALA A 180 -4.09 31.34 -17.09
CA ALA A 180 -4.38 32.75 -17.24
C ALA A 180 -3.22 33.50 -17.89
N LEU A 181 -1.97 33.17 -17.54
CA LEU A 181 -0.77 33.79 -18.11
C LEU A 181 -0.58 33.42 -19.59
N GLU A 182 -0.71 32.14 -19.95
CA GLU A 182 -0.48 31.68 -21.32
C GLU A 182 -1.59 32.09 -22.30
N TYR A 183 -2.85 32.18 -21.82
CA TYR A 183 -4.03 32.32 -22.67
C TYR A 183 -4.89 33.56 -22.37
N ALA A 184 -4.34 34.56 -21.67
CA ALA A 184 -5.06 35.77 -21.24
C ALA A 184 -5.89 36.40 -22.35
N SER A 185 -5.29 36.61 -23.52
CA SER A 185 -5.89 37.40 -24.60
C SER A 185 -7.11 36.74 -25.23
N GLN A 186 -7.14 35.40 -25.31
CA GLN A 186 -8.24 34.62 -25.85
C GLN A 186 -9.33 34.40 -24.79
N LEU A 187 -8.93 34.02 -23.57
CA LEU A 187 -9.87 33.75 -22.48
C LEU A 187 -10.68 34.98 -22.07
N LYS A 188 -10.10 36.18 -22.12
CA LYS A 188 -10.83 37.44 -21.84
C LYS A 188 -11.90 37.76 -22.88
N LYS A 189 -11.66 37.42 -24.14
CA LYS A 189 -12.57 37.70 -25.26
C LYS A 189 -13.67 36.66 -25.39
N ALA A 190 -13.40 35.43 -24.95
CA ALA A 190 -14.33 34.32 -25.11
C ALA A 190 -15.67 34.58 -24.40
N CYS A 191 -16.77 34.44 -25.13
CA CYS A 191 -18.11 34.29 -24.57
C CYS A 191 -18.32 32.87 -24.03
N THR A 192 -17.74 31.88 -24.71
CA THR A 192 -17.87 30.45 -24.36
C THR A 192 -16.51 29.77 -24.32
N VAL A 193 -16.25 28.98 -23.27
CA VAL A 193 -15.10 28.07 -23.19
C VAL A 193 -15.58 26.62 -23.26
N PHE A 194 -15.18 25.90 -24.31
CA PHE A 194 -15.48 24.49 -24.47
C PHE A 194 -14.42 23.63 -23.78
N ILE A 195 -14.87 22.64 -23.02
CA ILE A 195 -14.00 21.63 -22.39
C ILE A 195 -14.43 20.22 -22.80
N ASP A 196 -13.48 19.31 -22.91
CA ASP A 196 -13.76 17.92 -23.27
C ASP A 196 -14.33 17.08 -22.12
N THR A 197 -14.03 17.47 -20.86
CA THR A 197 -14.53 16.82 -19.64
C THR A 197 -14.77 17.84 -18.54
N MET A 198 -15.81 17.63 -17.73
CA MET A 198 -16.02 18.44 -16.50
C MET A 198 -14.91 18.24 -15.45
N GLY A 199 -14.05 17.22 -15.57
CA GLY A 199 -12.92 17.00 -14.68
C GLY A 199 -11.88 18.13 -14.67
N ILE A 200 -11.84 18.98 -15.71
CA ILE A 200 -10.93 20.14 -15.79
C ILE A 200 -11.62 21.49 -15.56
N TYR A 201 -12.92 21.47 -15.23
CA TYR A 201 -13.70 22.68 -14.97
C TYR A 201 -13.08 23.59 -13.90
N PRO A 202 -12.59 23.08 -12.75
CA PRO A 202 -11.99 23.95 -11.72
C PRO A 202 -10.81 24.78 -12.23
N PHE A 203 -9.95 24.20 -13.07
CA PHE A 203 -8.77 24.89 -13.62
C PHE A 203 -9.17 26.04 -14.54
N VAL A 204 -10.10 25.77 -15.45
CA VAL A 204 -10.60 26.77 -16.41
C VAL A 204 -11.37 27.87 -15.67
N LYS A 205 -12.22 27.50 -14.70
CA LYS A 205 -12.99 28.47 -13.93
C LYS A 205 -12.10 29.37 -13.08
N ASN A 206 -11.06 28.82 -12.47
CA ASN A 206 -10.08 29.56 -11.69
C ASN A 206 -9.27 30.53 -12.57
N ALA A 207 -8.86 30.12 -13.78
CA ALA A 207 -8.22 30.99 -14.76
C ALA A 207 -9.13 32.15 -15.24
N LEU A 208 -10.39 31.86 -15.54
CA LEU A 208 -11.38 32.89 -15.91
C LEU A 208 -11.58 33.90 -14.78
N GLY A 209 -11.66 33.44 -13.53
CA GLY A 209 -11.73 34.29 -12.34
C GLY A 209 -10.53 35.25 -12.23
N ARG A 210 -9.31 34.73 -12.45
CA ARG A 210 -8.05 35.50 -12.44
C ARG A 210 -7.99 36.58 -13.53
N LEU A 211 -8.70 36.38 -14.64
CA LEU A 211 -8.77 37.33 -15.75
C LEU A 211 -9.98 38.28 -15.66
N GLY A 212 -10.87 38.09 -14.67
CA GLY A 212 -12.16 38.78 -14.59
C GLY A 212 -13.12 38.45 -15.74
N ALA A 213 -12.87 37.33 -16.44
CA ALA A 213 -13.62 36.92 -17.62
C ALA A 213 -14.95 36.23 -17.22
N LYS A 214 -16.02 36.52 -17.97
CA LYS A 214 -17.39 36.03 -17.69
C LYS A 214 -17.84 34.89 -18.60
N ALA A 215 -16.90 34.28 -19.33
CA ALA A 215 -17.20 33.22 -20.27
C ALA A 215 -18.00 32.06 -19.63
N GLN A 216 -19.00 31.55 -20.35
CA GLN A 216 -19.69 30.33 -19.95
C GLN A 216 -18.83 29.11 -20.29
N VAL A 217 -18.66 28.18 -19.35
CA VAL A 217 -17.92 26.94 -19.61
C VAL A 217 -18.91 25.83 -20.00
N MET A 218 -18.66 25.16 -21.12
CA MET A 218 -19.51 24.10 -21.65
C MET A 218 -18.69 22.83 -21.91
N SER A 219 -19.12 21.70 -21.33
CA SER A 219 -18.52 20.38 -21.64
C SER A 219 -19.16 19.80 -22.89
N PHE A 220 -18.35 19.23 -23.77
CA PHE A 220 -18.83 18.36 -24.83
C PHE A 220 -18.74 16.86 -24.49
N HIS A 221 -18.29 16.51 -23.28
CA HIS A 221 -18.31 15.18 -22.64
C HIS A 221 -17.62 14.02 -23.36
N SER A 222 -17.40 14.06 -24.68
CA SER A 222 -16.74 12.97 -25.42
C SER A 222 -16.30 13.34 -26.85
N TYR A 223 -15.42 12.49 -27.40
CA TYR A 223 -14.98 12.53 -28.79
C TYR A 223 -16.13 12.37 -29.81
N GLU A 224 -17.19 11.64 -29.46
CA GLU A 224 -18.35 11.43 -30.34
C GLU A 224 -19.19 12.69 -30.47
N LYS A 225 -19.43 13.39 -29.36
CA LYS A 225 -20.18 14.65 -29.36
C LYS A 225 -19.40 15.78 -30.03
N LEU A 226 -18.07 15.78 -29.97
CA LEU A 226 -17.24 16.73 -30.72
C LEU A 226 -17.61 16.78 -32.21
N LYS A 227 -17.93 15.63 -32.84
CA LYS A 227 -18.34 15.57 -34.26
C LYS A 227 -19.57 16.41 -34.60
N THR A 228 -20.39 16.74 -33.61
CA THR A 228 -21.62 17.53 -33.78
C THR A 228 -21.44 19.01 -33.46
N ILE A 229 -20.26 19.42 -32.99
CA ILE A 229 -19.98 20.79 -32.56
C ILE A 229 -19.15 21.50 -33.62
N PHE A 230 -19.52 22.73 -33.90
CA PHE A 230 -18.82 23.66 -34.79
C PHE A 230 -18.53 24.95 -34.02
N PRO A 231 -17.52 25.74 -34.43
CA PRO A 231 -17.21 27.00 -33.78
C PRO A 231 -18.43 27.94 -33.78
N PRO A 232 -18.78 28.56 -32.64
CA PRO A 232 -19.86 29.53 -32.60
C PRO A 232 -19.48 30.83 -33.34
N ALA A 233 -20.49 31.66 -33.60
CA ALA A 233 -20.28 32.98 -34.21
C ALA A 233 -19.62 33.99 -33.25
N GLU A 234 -19.83 33.80 -31.95
CA GLU A 234 -19.21 34.60 -30.89
C GLU A 234 -17.78 34.13 -30.61
N ASP A 235 -16.98 34.95 -29.91
CA ASP A 235 -15.63 34.56 -29.50
C ASP A 235 -15.68 33.36 -28.54
N TYR A 236 -14.76 32.42 -28.74
CA TYR A 236 -14.70 31.17 -27.99
C TYR A 236 -13.27 30.76 -27.67
N PHE A 237 -13.13 29.83 -26.74
CA PHE A 237 -11.88 29.12 -26.47
C PHE A 237 -12.15 27.64 -26.22
N CYS A 238 -11.22 26.77 -26.58
CA CYS A 238 -11.34 25.32 -26.41
C CYS A 238 -10.17 24.81 -25.58
N VAL A 239 -10.46 24.07 -24.51
CA VAL A 239 -9.46 23.44 -23.65
C VAL A 239 -9.68 21.93 -23.64
N VAL A 240 -8.70 21.20 -24.15
CA VAL A 240 -8.66 19.74 -24.14
C VAL A 240 -7.83 19.26 -22.94
N SER A 241 -8.37 18.32 -22.17
CA SER A 241 -7.76 17.84 -20.93
C SER A 241 -6.41 17.16 -21.14
N ALA A 242 -6.33 16.17 -22.03
CA ALA A 242 -5.07 15.53 -22.37
C ALA A 242 -5.08 14.87 -23.75
N SER A 243 -3.89 14.71 -24.33
CA SER A 243 -3.71 13.92 -25.54
C SER A 243 -2.36 13.22 -25.60
N THR A 244 -2.32 12.07 -26.28
CA THR A 244 -1.09 11.34 -26.61
C THR A 244 -0.74 11.43 -28.10
N SER A 245 -1.73 11.68 -28.95
CA SER A 245 -1.62 11.71 -30.41
C SER A 245 -2.06 13.03 -31.06
N GLY A 246 -2.65 13.95 -30.30
CA GLY A 246 -3.24 15.19 -30.82
C GLY A 246 -4.52 15.01 -31.64
N GLY A 247 -5.13 13.81 -31.63
CA GLY A 247 -6.26 13.49 -32.52
C GLY A 247 -7.48 14.41 -32.34
N MET A 248 -7.80 14.79 -31.10
CA MET A 248 -8.95 15.64 -30.81
C MET A 248 -8.78 17.06 -31.34
N THR A 249 -7.63 17.68 -31.13
CA THR A 249 -7.36 19.04 -31.63
C THR A 249 -7.21 19.06 -33.15
N LYS A 250 -6.63 18.01 -33.76
CA LYS A 250 -6.62 17.83 -35.22
C LYS A 250 -8.03 17.76 -35.79
N GLN A 251 -8.96 17.06 -35.12
CA GLN A 251 -10.37 17.03 -35.52
C GLN A 251 -11.05 18.40 -35.39
N MET A 252 -10.75 19.17 -34.34
CA MET A 252 -11.25 20.55 -34.19
C MET A 252 -10.80 21.43 -35.37
N GLY A 253 -9.55 21.28 -35.83
CA GLY A 253 -9.06 21.96 -37.04
C GLY A 253 -9.86 21.60 -38.30
N VAL A 254 -10.19 20.32 -38.49
CA VAL A 254 -11.08 19.88 -39.59
C VAL A 254 -12.47 20.50 -39.49
N GLN A 255 -12.97 20.73 -38.27
CA GLN A 255 -14.24 21.40 -37.99
C GLN A 255 -14.15 22.93 -38.00
N LYS A 256 -13.01 23.49 -38.46
CA LYS A 256 -12.77 24.93 -38.64
C LYS A 256 -12.70 25.75 -37.35
N PHE A 257 -12.43 25.12 -36.20
CA PHE A 257 -12.02 25.88 -35.02
C PHE A 257 -10.71 26.61 -35.30
N ARG A 258 -10.53 27.83 -34.78
CA ARG A 258 -9.28 28.58 -34.95
C ARG A 258 -8.18 27.99 -34.07
N GLU A 259 -6.99 27.82 -34.64
CA GLU A 259 -5.85 27.20 -33.96
C GLU A 259 -5.41 27.95 -32.69
N ASP A 260 -5.42 29.28 -32.74
CA ASP A 260 -5.07 30.15 -31.62
C ASP A 260 -6.08 30.09 -30.46
N CYS A 261 -7.27 29.52 -30.71
CA CYS A 261 -8.34 29.34 -29.73
C CYS A 261 -8.41 27.90 -29.18
N VAL A 262 -7.45 27.04 -29.51
CA VAL A 262 -7.41 25.64 -29.06
C VAL A 262 -6.17 25.42 -28.19
N ALA A 263 -6.38 24.86 -27.00
CA ALA A 263 -5.33 24.50 -26.06
C ALA A 263 -5.49 23.06 -25.56
N THR A 264 -4.38 22.36 -25.33
CA THR A 264 -4.33 21.08 -24.62
C THR A 264 -3.57 21.26 -23.30
N LEU A 265 -4.15 20.85 -22.17
CA LEU A 265 -3.51 21.02 -20.87
C LEU A 265 -2.26 20.15 -20.75
N ILE A 266 -2.35 18.85 -21.09
CA ILE A 266 -1.23 17.92 -21.02
C ILE A 266 -1.12 17.13 -22.32
N ASP A 267 0.02 17.19 -22.99
CA ASP A 267 0.31 16.33 -24.15
C ASP A 267 1.68 15.66 -24.01
N ARG A 268 1.88 14.54 -24.70
CA ARG A 268 3.19 13.92 -24.83
C ARG A 268 4.24 14.89 -25.39
N THR A 269 3.85 15.72 -26.36
CA THR A 269 4.74 16.68 -27.04
C THR A 269 3.95 17.89 -27.50
N ALA A 270 4.63 19.03 -27.64
CA ALA A 270 4.07 20.21 -28.32
C ALA A 270 4.25 20.14 -29.85
N ASP A 271 5.14 19.28 -30.34
CA ASP A 271 5.47 19.20 -31.77
C ASP A 271 4.33 18.56 -32.58
N ASP A 272 4.05 19.10 -33.78
CA ASP A 272 2.96 18.65 -34.68
C ASP A 272 1.58 18.59 -33.99
N ARG A 273 1.29 19.57 -33.13
CA ARG A 273 -0.01 19.74 -32.47
C ARG A 273 -0.78 20.92 -33.04
N TYR A 274 -2.09 20.72 -33.19
CA TYR A 274 -3.02 21.78 -33.56
C TYR A 274 -3.40 22.55 -32.30
N GLY A 275 -3.05 23.83 -32.25
CA GLY A 275 -3.20 24.65 -31.05
C GLY A 275 -2.05 24.48 -30.06
N LYS A 276 -2.10 25.23 -28.97
CA LYS A 276 -1.00 25.28 -27.98
C LYS A 276 -1.11 24.15 -26.95
N VAL A 277 0.03 23.73 -26.40
CA VAL A 277 0.11 22.75 -25.29
C VAL A 277 0.65 23.45 -24.05
N LEU A 278 -0.08 23.40 -22.94
CA LEU A 278 0.36 24.01 -21.67
C LEU A 278 1.49 23.21 -21.03
N ILE A 279 1.34 21.87 -20.99
CA ILE A 279 2.32 20.95 -20.39
C ILE A 279 2.73 19.88 -21.42
N PRO A 280 3.84 20.09 -22.15
CA PRO A 280 4.45 19.07 -23.00
C PRO A 280 5.37 18.16 -22.17
N LEU A 281 5.06 16.87 -22.05
CA LEU A 281 5.77 15.94 -21.16
C LEU A 281 7.25 15.70 -21.54
N ASP A 282 7.56 15.74 -22.83
CA ASP A 282 8.93 15.65 -23.35
C ASP A 282 9.82 16.81 -22.90
N SER A 283 9.26 18.01 -22.74
CA SER A 283 9.97 19.20 -22.25
C SER A 283 10.28 19.17 -20.74
N ILE A 284 9.72 18.20 -20.01
CA ILE A 284 9.78 18.11 -18.55
C ILE A 284 10.65 16.92 -18.08
N ASP A 285 11.37 16.26 -18.98
CA ASP A 285 12.14 15.02 -18.74
C ASP A 285 11.29 13.84 -18.23
N HIS A 286 9.98 13.85 -18.47
CA HIS A 286 9.11 12.73 -18.15
C HIS A 286 9.14 11.69 -19.28
N LEU A 287 10.02 10.68 -19.14
CA LEU A 287 10.10 9.56 -20.07
C LEU A 287 8.86 8.67 -19.97
N LEU A 288 8.04 8.65 -21.02
CA LEU A 288 6.94 7.70 -21.14
C LEU A 288 7.48 6.30 -21.49
N PRO A 289 7.13 5.24 -20.74
CA PRO A 289 7.55 3.88 -21.06
C PRO A 289 6.92 3.42 -22.39
N VAL A 290 7.75 3.15 -23.40
CA VAL A 290 7.30 2.53 -24.66
C VAL A 290 7.50 1.01 -24.53
N LYS A 291 6.39 0.25 -24.44
CA LYS A 291 6.41 -1.22 -24.53
C LYS A 291 5.90 -1.68 -25.90
N PRO A 292 6.49 -2.74 -26.50
CA PRO A 292 5.94 -3.40 -27.68
C PRO A 292 4.62 -4.12 -27.35
N ASP A 293 3.74 -4.15 -28.34
CA ASP A 293 2.34 -4.58 -28.26
C ASP A 293 2.24 -6.12 -28.37
N ASP A 294 2.65 -6.83 -27.32
CA ASP A 294 2.51 -8.29 -27.25
C ASP A 294 1.25 -8.68 -26.47
N GLY A 295 0.22 -9.14 -27.19
CA GLY A 295 -0.94 -9.87 -26.66
C GLY A 295 -1.59 -9.23 -25.43
N CYS A 296 -2.21 -8.05 -25.60
CA CYS A 296 -2.66 -7.25 -24.47
C CYS A 296 -4.13 -7.47 -24.08
N THR A 297 -4.36 -7.56 -22.77
CA THR A 297 -5.69 -7.44 -22.18
C THR A 297 -6.05 -5.96 -22.07
N LEU A 298 -7.23 -5.56 -22.54
CA LEU A 298 -7.62 -4.15 -22.61
C LEU A 298 -8.13 -3.62 -21.26
N ILE A 299 -7.64 -2.45 -20.83
CA ILE A 299 -8.24 -1.66 -19.76
C ILE A 299 -9.10 -0.60 -20.43
N GLU A 300 -10.42 -0.76 -20.37
CA GLU A 300 -11.35 0.20 -20.97
C GLU A 300 -11.54 1.40 -20.04
N ILE A 301 -11.23 2.58 -20.59
CA ILE A 301 -11.51 3.86 -19.94
C ILE A 301 -12.93 4.26 -20.35
N ILE A 302 -13.83 4.38 -19.37
CA ILE A 302 -15.27 4.61 -19.59
C ILE A 302 -15.75 5.84 -18.82
N GLY A 303 -16.68 6.55 -19.44
CA GLY A 303 -17.39 7.68 -18.84
C GLY A 303 -16.66 9.01 -18.98
N GLU A 304 -17.38 10.09 -18.68
CA GLU A 304 -16.91 11.47 -18.77
C GLU A 304 -15.69 11.76 -17.87
N ASN A 305 -15.61 11.05 -16.76
CA ASN A 305 -14.52 11.15 -15.79
C ASN A 305 -13.33 10.25 -16.10
N PHE A 306 -13.37 9.56 -17.25
CA PHE A 306 -12.34 8.63 -17.70
C PHE A 306 -11.96 7.60 -16.63
N SER A 307 -12.96 7.01 -15.97
CA SER A 307 -12.76 5.96 -14.97
C SER A 307 -12.46 4.64 -15.65
N ALA A 308 -11.52 3.86 -15.12
CA ALA A 308 -11.31 2.49 -15.60
C ALA A 308 -12.53 1.62 -15.22
N LYS A 309 -13.05 0.83 -16.16
CA LYS A 309 -14.01 -0.22 -15.81
C LYS A 309 -13.28 -1.28 -14.98
N SER A 310 -13.68 -1.46 -13.72
CA SER A 310 -13.16 -2.55 -12.89
C SER A 310 -13.42 -3.86 -13.62
N LYS A 311 -12.35 -4.59 -13.94
CA LYS A 311 -12.47 -5.95 -14.45
C LYS A 311 -13.19 -6.81 -13.40
N PRO A 312 -13.95 -7.84 -13.80
CA PRO A 312 -14.39 -8.84 -12.85
C PRO A 312 -13.17 -9.39 -12.10
N PRO A 313 -13.32 -9.79 -10.82
CA PRO A 313 -12.21 -10.29 -10.03
C PRO A 313 -11.54 -11.45 -10.76
N LYS A 314 -10.22 -11.36 -10.92
CA LYS A 314 -9.42 -12.45 -11.45
C LYS A 314 -9.39 -13.57 -10.43
N SER A 315 -9.75 -14.77 -10.88
CA SER A 315 -9.80 -15.97 -10.06
C SER A 315 -8.47 -16.74 -10.18
N ILE A 316 -7.76 -16.94 -9.08
CA ILE A 316 -6.45 -17.61 -9.05
C ILE A 316 -6.58 -19.04 -8.52
N LEU A 317 -6.15 -20.00 -9.33
CA LEU A 317 -6.09 -21.42 -8.95
C LEU A 317 -4.70 -21.77 -8.41
N ILE A 318 -4.64 -22.18 -7.15
CA ILE A 318 -3.40 -22.62 -6.52
C ILE A 318 -2.92 -23.94 -7.13
N SER A 319 -1.61 -24.03 -7.37
CA SER A 319 -0.94 -25.11 -8.09
C SER A 319 0.52 -25.26 -7.64
N LEU A 320 1.22 -26.29 -8.12
CA LEU A 320 2.64 -26.51 -7.81
C LEU A 320 3.56 -25.34 -8.20
N LYS A 321 3.16 -24.49 -9.16
CA LYS A 321 3.91 -23.27 -9.51
C LYS A 321 4.00 -22.29 -8.34
N HIS A 322 3.07 -22.38 -7.39
CA HIS A 322 3.04 -21.55 -6.18
C HIS A 322 3.83 -22.16 -5.02
N ALA A 323 4.50 -23.32 -5.20
CA ALA A 323 5.29 -23.95 -4.14
C ALA A 323 6.62 -23.19 -3.90
N PRO A 324 6.88 -22.67 -2.68
CA PRO A 324 8.17 -22.06 -2.38
C PRO A 324 9.31 -23.07 -2.48
N LYS A 325 10.43 -22.68 -3.10
CA LYS A 325 11.59 -23.57 -3.31
C LYS A 325 12.16 -24.19 -2.02
N LEU A 326 12.10 -23.47 -0.90
CA LEU A 326 12.64 -23.93 0.39
C LEU A 326 11.64 -24.74 1.22
N LEU A 327 10.38 -24.83 0.80
CA LEU A 327 9.32 -25.51 1.55
C LEU A 327 9.65 -26.99 1.87
N PRO A 328 10.19 -27.82 0.94
CA PRO A 328 10.57 -29.19 1.25
C PRO A 328 11.63 -29.31 2.36
N LYS A 329 12.57 -28.35 2.45
CA LYS A 329 13.56 -28.31 3.53
C LYS A 329 12.90 -27.99 4.87
N PHE A 330 11.92 -27.09 4.89
CA PHE A 330 11.14 -26.82 6.11
C PHE A 330 10.37 -28.06 6.56
N HIS A 331 9.75 -28.82 5.65
CA HIS A 331 9.09 -30.08 5.99
C HIS A 331 10.07 -31.11 6.55
N LYS A 332 11.26 -31.26 5.94
CA LYS A 332 12.31 -32.18 6.42
C LYS A 332 12.68 -31.91 7.88
N TYR A 333 12.90 -30.65 8.25
CA TYR A 333 13.44 -30.31 9.57
C TYR A 333 12.38 -30.01 10.64
N PHE A 334 11.21 -29.49 10.24
CA PHE A 334 10.19 -29.01 11.17
C PHE A 334 8.83 -29.70 11.02
N GLY A 335 8.59 -30.47 9.96
CA GLY A 335 7.26 -30.90 9.55
C GLY A 335 6.45 -31.69 10.58
N MET A 336 7.08 -32.59 11.35
CA MET A 336 6.35 -33.45 12.31
C MET A 336 6.22 -32.84 13.71
N GLU A 337 7.23 -32.13 14.21
CA GLU A 337 7.25 -31.65 15.61
C GLU A 337 7.84 -30.24 15.79
N GLY A 338 8.33 -29.62 14.72
CA GLY A 338 9.05 -28.35 14.78
C GLY A 338 8.17 -27.11 14.57
N ILE A 339 6.93 -27.26 14.12
CA ILE A 339 5.99 -26.15 13.87
C ILE A 339 4.90 -26.20 14.92
N LEU A 340 4.94 -25.29 15.88
CA LEU A 340 3.96 -25.16 16.95
C LEU A 340 3.03 -23.97 16.65
N GLY A 341 1.77 -24.01 17.05
CA GLY A 341 0.82 -22.99 16.62
C GLY A 341 -0.44 -22.83 17.45
N PHE A 342 -1.16 -21.76 17.09
CA PHE A 342 -2.48 -21.30 17.52
C PHE A 342 -2.57 -20.79 18.98
N ASN A 343 -2.01 -19.62 19.24
CA ASN A 343 -2.28 -18.81 20.44
C ASN A 343 -2.03 -19.50 21.79
N GLN A 344 -1.04 -20.39 21.91
CA GLN A 344 -0.75 -21.06 23.19
C GLN A 344 -0.43 -20.06 24.32
N ALA A 345 -1.03 -20.28 25.50
CA ALA A 345 -1.22 -19.27 26.54
C ALA A 345 0.04 -18.77 27.27
N SER A 346 1.25 -19.27 26.99
CA SER A 346 2.39 -19.04 27.89
C SER A 346 3.29 -17.83 27.59
N GLN A 347 3.32 -17.24 26.38
CA GLN A 347 4.17 -16.07 26.03
C GLN A 347 3.59 -15.26 24.82
N PRO A 348 4.04 -14.02 24.49
CA PRO A 348 3.17 -13.06 23.82
C PRO A 348 2.72 -13.50 22.41
N LYS A 349 1.39 -13.62 22.26
CA LYS A 349 0.53 -13.52 21.05
C LYS A 349 1.22 -13.70 19.69
N LYS A 350 1.84 -14.85 19.43
CA LYS A 350 2.31 -15.23 18.08
C LYS A 350 1.51 -16.44 17.58
N LEU A 351 0.94 -16.33 16.39
CA LEU A 351 0.09 -17.37 15.82
C LEU A 351 0.84 -18.68 15.51
N LEU A 352 2.09 -18.57 15.06
CA LEU A 352 2.97 -19.70 14.73
C LEU A 352 4.34 -19.54 15.38
N TYR A 353 4.94 -20.65 15.80
CA TYR A 353 6.25 -20.74 16.39
C TYR A 353 7.05 -21.87 15.76
N LEU A 354 8.33 -21.65 15.52
CA LEU A 354 9.25 -22.71 15.12
C LEU A 354 10.05 -23.12 16.34
N ASN A 355 10.01 -24.41 16.68
CA ASN A 355 10.85 -25.02 17.70
C ASN A 355 12.12 -25.59 17.02
N PRO A 356 13.27 -24.91 17.13
CA PRO A 356 14.50 -25.32 16.47
C PRO A 356 15.31 -26.35 17.27
N ALA A 357 14.86 -26.79 18.45
CA ALA A 357 15.65 -27.63 19.36
C ALA A 357 16.24 -28.87 18.68
N LYS A 358 15.41 -29.66 17.98
CA LYS A 358 15.89 -30.85 17.23
C LYS A 358 16.81 -30.49 16.06
N VAL A 359 16.60 -29.32 15.45
CA VAL A 359 17.37 -28.89 14.29
C VAL A 359 18.75 -28.37 14.69
N LEU A 360 18.87 -27.77 15.87
CA LEU A 360 20.15 -27.33 16.45
C LEU A 360 21.12 -28.49 16.74
N GLU A 361 20.62 -29.71 16.81
CA GLU A 361 21.40 -30.95 17.00
C GLU A 361 21.62 -31.70 15.68
N HIS A 362 20.98 -31.28 14.58
CA HIS A 362 21.04 -31.98 13.31
C HIS A 362 22.40 -31.75 12.61
N ALA A 363 23.00 -32.82 12.08
CA ALA A 363 24.32 -32.78 11.43
C ALA A 363 24.41 -31.74 10.30
N ASP A 364 23.44 -31.72 9.39
CA ASP A 364 23.38 -30.73 8.28
C ASP A 364 23.42 -29.27 8.77
N PHE A 365 22.78 -28.97 9.90
CA PHE A 365 22.77 -27.62 10.48
C PHE A 365 24.11 -27.29 11.13
N LEU A 366 24.67 -28.22 11.90
CA LEU A 366 25.96 -28.04 12.55
C LEU A 366 27.10 -27.88 11.53
N ALA A 367 27.06 -28.62 10.42
CA ALA A 367 27.97 -28.46 9.30
C ALA A 367 27.86 -27.05 8.69
N TRP A 368 26.65 -26.60 8.38
CA TRP A 368 26.43 -25.23 7.88
C TRP A 368 26.90 -24.15 8.85
N LEU A 369 26.62 -24.31 10.15
CA LEU A 369 27.07 -23.36 11.18
C LEU A 369 28.59 -23.30 11.28
N SER A 370 29.26 -24.45 11.22
CA SER A 370 30.72 -24.54 11.19
C SER A 370 31.30 -23.84 9.97
N ASP A 371 30.74 -24.10 8.78
CA ASP A 371 31.17 -23.47 7.53
C ASP A 371 30.97 -21.95 7.57
N GLU A 372 29.84 -21.44 8.05
CA GLU A 372 29.60 -20.00 8.18
C GLU A 372 30.52 -19.34 9.20
N ILE A 373 30.88 -20.04 10.28
CA ILE A 373 31.86 -19.52 11.23
C ILE A 373 33.24 -19.43 10.58
N ASP A 374 33.65 -20.48 9.85
CA ASP A 374 34.98 -20.55 9.23
C ASP A 374 35.15 -19.58 8.05
N TRP A 375 34.14 -19.44 7.19
CA TRP A 375 34.23 -18.62 5.97
C TRP A 375 33.82 -17.16 6.16
N SER A 376 32.93 -16.92 7.12
CA SER A 376 32.11 -15.71 7.15
C SER A 376 32.44 -14.87 8.39
N VAL A 377 32.62 -15.47 9.57
CA VAL A 377 32.84 -14.70 10.81
C VAL A 377 34.27 -14.14 10.90
N SER A 378 34.39 -12.85 11.20
CA SER A 378 35.70 -12.19 11.33
C SER A 378 36.44 -12.67 12.58
N LEU A 379 37.74 -12.96 12.47
CA LEU A 379 38.63 -13.21 13.61
C LEU A 379 38.71 -12.02 14.58
N ALA A 380 38.29 -10.83 14.14
CA ALA A 380 38.17 -9.66 15.01
C ALA A 380 37.03 -9.80 16.03
N THR A 381 36.08 -10.73 15.86
CA THR A 381 34.94 -10.91 16.77
C THR A 381 35.40 -11.26 18.19
N ASN A 382 34.92 -10.50 19.18
CA ASN A 382 35.09 -10.79 20.61
C ASN A 382 33.80 -10.62 21.42
N LEU A 383 32.72 -10.14 20.81
CA LEU A 383 31.40 -10.02 21.41
C LEU A 383 30.36 -10.80 20.61
N ILE A 384 29.59 -11.65 21.29
CA ILE A 384 28.39 -12.30 20.77
C ILE A 384 27.20 -11.72 21.53
N VAL A 385 26.26 -11.13 20.81
CA VAL A 385 25.00 -10.61 21.37
C VAL A 385 23.86 -11.48 20.89
N HIS A 386 23.07 -12.06 21.80
CA HIS A 386 21.94 -12.90 21.41
C HIS A 386 20.60 -12.32 21.86
N ALA A 387 19.53 -12.63 21.12
CA ALA A 387 18.18 -12.31 21.56
C ALA A 387 17.87 -13.05 22.89
N ASN A 388 16.98 -12.48 23.70
CA ASN A 388 16.71 -12.94 25.07
C ASN A 388 15.94 -14.29 25.16
N ASP A 389 15.74 -14.99 24.04
CA ASP A 389 15.09 -16.30 24.01
C ASP A 389 16.09 -17.46 24.16
N SER A 390 15.61 -18.58 24.72
CA SER A 390 16.46 -19.74 25.03
C SER A 390 17.11 -20.37 23.80
N GLY A 391 16.42 -20.38 22.66
CA GLY A 391 16.97 -20.94 21.41
C GLY A 391 18.12 -20.10 20.87
N SER A 392 18.01 -18.77 20.94
CA SER A 392 19.09 -17.85 20.57
C SER A 392 20.31 -17.97 21.49
N HIS A 393 20.09 -18.19 22.79
CA HIS A 393 21.17 -18.46 23.75
C HIS A 393 21.93 -19.75 23.41
N VAL A 394 21.22 -20.87 23.15
CA VAL A 394 21.84 -22.15 22.76
C VAL A 394 22.65 -22.00 21.47
N LEU A 395 22.13 -21.27 20.47
CA LEU A 395 22.86 -20.99 19.24
C LEU A 395 24.13 -20.15 19.49
N ALA A 396 24.04 -19.16 20.37
CA ALA A 396 25.17 -18.30 20.71
C ALA A 396 26.28 -19.07 21.44
N GLU A 397 25.94 -19.96 22.38
CA GLU A 397 26.93 -20.80 23.05
C GLU A 397 27.59 -21.79 22.09
N LYS A 398 26.84 -22.41 21.16
CA LYS A 398 27.44 -23.24 20.10
C LYS A 398 28.38 -22.45 19.20
N ALA A 399 27.99 -21.23 18.80
CA ALA A 399 28.84 -20.37 17.99
C ALA A 399 30.10 -19.92 18.76
N LYS A 400 29.96 -19.65 20.06
CA LYS A 400 31.08 -19.31 20.96
C LYS A 400 32.07 -20.47 21.07
N GLU A 401 31.59 -21.70 21.27
CA GLU A 401 32.44 -22.89 21.34
C GLU A 401 33.26 -23.06 20.06
N LEU A 402 32.60 -22.98 18.90
CA LEU A 402 33.25 -23.10 17.58
C LEU A 402 34.27 -21.98 17.35
N LEU A 403 33.95 -20.73 17.69
CA LEU A 403 34.87 -19.60 17.56
C LEU A 403 36.05 -19.67 18.54
N GLN A 404 35.81 -20.05 19.79
CA GLN A 404 36.86 -20.14 20.82
C GLN A 404 37.88 -21.22 20.48
N ASN A 405 37.42 -22.36 19.94
CA ASN A 405 38.31 -23.43 19.45
C ASN A 405 39.27 -22.95 18.36
N LYS A 406 38.89 -21.92 17.57
CA LYS A 406 39.69 -21.36 16.49
C LYS A 406 40.58 -20.19 16.94
N LEU A 407 40.06 -19.33 17.83
CA LEU A 407 40.77 -18.17 18.35
C LEU A 407 41.83 -18.54 19.42
N GLY A 408 41.72 -19.73 20.01
CA GLY A 408 42.60 -20.20 21.09
C GLY A 408 42.37 -19.47 22.42
N ALA A 409 43.22 -19.72 23.41
CA ALA A 409 43.07 -19.17 24.77
C ALA A 409 43.38 -17.67 24.89
N HIS A 410 43.91 -17.03 23.84
CA HIS A 410 44.45 -15.67 23.89
C HIS A 410 43.41 -14.56 23.68
N LYS A 411 42.20 -14.91 23.22
CA LYS A 411 41.12 -13.94 22.98
C LYS A 411 39.84 -14.39 23.66
N ALA A 412 39.44 -13.66 24.70
CA ALA A 412 38.21 -13.93 25.44
C ALA A 412 36.99 -13.51 24.60
N LEU A 413 36.05 -14.44 24.39
CA LEU A 413 34.75 -14.17 23.78
C LEU A 413 33.71 -13.91 24.87
N GLN A 414 33.13 -12.71 24.86
CA GLN A 414 31.99 -12.38 25.69
C GLN A 414 30.70 -12.77 24.96
N CYS A 415 29.79 -13.44 25.65
CA CYS A 415 28.46 -13.79 25.16
C CYS A 415 27.44 -13.14 26.09
N VAL A 416 26.60 -12.24 25.56
CA VAL A 416 25.65 -11.46 26.36
C VAL A 416 24.25 -11.53 25.74
N PRO A 417 23.19 -11.59 26.58
CA PRO A 417 21.84 -11.35 26.11
C PRO A 417 21.65 -9.87 25.75
N TYR A 418 20.72 -9.58 24.85
CA TYR A 418 20.40 -8.21 24.44
C TYR A 418 19.96 -7.31 25.62
N SER A 419 19.30 -7.86 26.64
CA SER A 419 18.93 -7.11 27.85
C SER A 419 20.12 -6.51 28.61
N ASP A 420 21.29 -7.12 28.48
CA ASP A 420 22.48 -6.76 29.24
C ASP A 420 23.52 -6.04 28.35
N LEU A 421 23.11 -5.62 27.15
CA LEU A 421 23.96 -4.97 26.16
C LEU A 421 24.54 -3.64 26.68
N ASP A 422 23.78 -2.91 27.51
CA ASP A 422 24.20 -1.63 28.09
C ASP A 422 25.34 -1.79 29.13
N GLY A 423 25.55 -3.00 29.66
CA GLY A 423 26.63 -3.31 30.60
C GLY A 423 27.96 -3.67 29.93
N VAL A 424 28.03 -3.65 28.60
CA VAL A 424 29.23 -4.02 27.84
C VAL A 424 30.16 -2.81 27.68
N ASP A 425 31.45 -3.01 27.94
CA ASP A 425 32.48 -2.02 27.63
C ASP A 425 32.86 -2.06 26.15
N PHE A 426 32.21 -1.18 25.37
CA PHE A 426 32.39 -1.10 23.92
C PHE A 426 33.75 -0.59 23.46
N GLU A 427 34.58 -0.02 24.34
CA GLU A 427 35.95 0.38 23.98
C GLU A 427 36.84 -0.85 23.69
N THR A 428 36.54 -1.98 24.32
CA THR A 428 37.28 -3.25 24.16
C THR A 428 36.79 -4.10 22.99
N VAL A 429 35.68 -3.73 22.34
CA VAL A 429 35.01 -4.57 21.35
C VAL A 429 35.62 -4.36 19.95
N THR A 430 36.20 -5.44 19.40
CA THR A 430 36.87 -5.45 18.09
C THR A 430 36.01 -6.08 16.97
N GLY A 431 34.90 -6.74 17.32
CA GLY A 431 33.96 -7.28 16.34
C GLY A 431 32.76 -7.94 17.01
N VAL A 432 31.61 -7.89 16.34
CA VAL A 432 30.32 -8.33 16.92
C VAL A 432 29.65 -9.38 16.06
N LEU A 433 29.19 -10.47 16.69
CA LEU A 433 28.25 -11.43 16.14
C LEU A 433 26.91 -11.30 16.85
N ALA A 434 25.90 -10.77 16.15
CA ALA A 434 24.54 -10.66 16.66
C ALA A 434 23.72 -11.87 16.22
N VAL A 435 23.06 -12.56 17.16
CA VAL A 435 22.43 -13.86 16.93
C VAL A 435 20.95 -13.84 17.31
N THR A 436 20.11 -14.34 16.41
CA THR A 436 18.73 -14.75 16.73
C THR A 436 18.43 -16.09 16.07
N ILE A 437 17.77 -16.99 16.77
CA ILE A 437 17.51 -18.34 16.24
C ILE A 437 16.45 -18.33 15.13
N VAL A 438 15.34 -17.62 15.36
CA VAL A 438 14.20 -17.53 14.43
C VAL A 438 13.84 -16.08 14.20
N ALA A 439 14.10 -15.57 13.00
CA ALA A 439 13.72 -14.22 12.59
C ALA A 439 12.35 -14.18 11.90
N ARG A 440 11.52 -13.20 12.24
CA ARG A 440 10.37 -12.78 11.41
C ARG A 440 10.83 -11.63 10.52
N ASP A 441 10.29 -10.43 10.73
CA ASP A 441 10.75 -9.21 10.05
C ASP A 441 11.98 -8.57 10.72
N GLY A 442 12.60 -9.31 11.65
CA GLY A 442 13.86 -8.95 12.31
C GLY A 442 13.77 -7.83 13.32
N GLY A 443 12.64 -7.62 13.99
CA GLY A 443 12.47 -6.54 14.98
C GLY A 443 13.60 -6.46 16.01
N ILE A 444 13.95 -7.59 16.63
CA ILE A 444 15.05 -7.68 17.60
C ILE A 444 16.43 -7.41 16.98
N LEU A 445 16.69 -7.91 15.76
CA LEU A 445 17.94 -7.64 15.04
C LEU A 445 18.07 -6.16 14.67
N ARG A 446 16.95 -5.51 14.33
CA ARG A 446 16.93 -4.07 14.05
C ARG A 446 17.21 -3.25 15.31
N GLN A 447 16.70 -3.68 16.46
CA GLN A 447 17.00 -3.06 17.76
C GLN A 447 18.48 -3.21 18.11
N ILE A 448 19.00 -4.45 18.13
CA ILE A 448 20.42 -4.73 18.33
C ILE A 448 21.29 -3.90 17.38
N SER A 449 20.94 -3.86 16.08
CA SER A 449 21.68 -3.06 15.09
C SER A 449 21.64 -1.56 15.35
N ARG A 450 20.54 -1.01 15.88
CA ARG A 450 20.43 0.43 16.22
C ARG A 450 21.31 0.75 17.42
N ASP A 451 21.24 -0.07 18.45
CA ASP A 451 21.97 0.17 19.70
C ASP A 451 23.48 0.00 19.47
N LEU A 452 23.90 -1.03 18.73
CA LEU A 452 25.30 -1.17 18.31
C LEU A 452 25.81 0.00 17.46
N ARG A 453 24.94 0.71 16.71
CA ARG A 453 25.35 1.93 15.98
C ARG A 453 25.53 3.13 16.92
N ALA A 454 24.78 3.19 18.01
CA ALA A 454 24.94 4.22 19.03
C ALA A 454 26.20 3.99 19.88
N TYR A 455 26.48 2.73 20.23
CA TYR A 455 27.57 2.39 21.14
C TYR A 455 28.95 2.22 20.48
N MET A 456 29.00 1.92 19.18
CA MET A 456 30.23 1.56 18.52
C MET A 456 30.45 2.29 17.21
N LYS A 457 31.73 2.54 16.91
CA LYS A 457 32.18 3.08 15.63
C LYS A 457 31.81 2.15 14.47
N GLN A 458 31.64 2.74 13.29
CA GLN A 458 31.16 2.08 12.08
C GLN A 458 32.20 1.16 11.42
N GLU A 459 33.47 1.29 11.77
CA GLU A 459 34.57 0.49 11.23
C GLU A 459 34.67 -0.89 11.90
N VAL A 460 34.01 -1.09 13.04
CA VAL A 460 34.03 -2.37 13.75
C VAL A 460 33.16 -3.39 12.99
N PRO A 461 33.71 -4.54 12.56
CA PRO A 461 32.96 -5.52 11.78
C PRO A 461 31.80 -6.11 12.58
N ARG A 462 30.63 -6.17 11.92
CA ARG A 462 29.40 -6.74 12.48
C ARG A 462 28.89 -7.82 11.55
N ARG A 463 28.40 -8.91 12.13
CA ARG A 463 27.70 -9.96 11.39
C ARG A 463 26.44 -10.36 12.14
N PHE A 464 25.36 -10.58 11.41
CA PHE A 464 24.08 -10.97 11.96
C PHE A 464 23.75 -12.41 11.53
N PHE A 465 23.41 -13.25 12.50
CA PHE A 465 22.96 -14.62 12.30
C PHE A 465 21.46 -14.71 12.54
N ALA A 466 20.75 -15.20 11.53
CA ALA A 466 19.35 -15.57 11.61
C ALA A 466 19.15 -16.87 10.82
N PRO A 467 19.50 -18.04 11.38
CA PRO A 467 19.53 -19.27 10.60
C PRO A 467 18.16 -19.67 10.07
N PHE A 468 17.11 -19.49 10.87
CA PHE A 468 15.72 -19.74 10.47
C PHE A 468 14.96 -18.44 10.35
N ALA A 469 14.11 -18.32 9.34
CA ALA A 469 13.24 -17.17 9.22
C ALA A 469 11.87 -17.50 8.64
N ILE A 470 10.84 -16.84 9.18
CA ILE A 470 9.47 -16.84 8.67
C ILE A 470 8.97 -15.39 8.52
N PRO A 471 9.56 -14.61 7.58
CA PRO A 471 9.19 -13.22 7.37
C PRO A 471 7.77 -13.09 6.83
N GLN A 472 7.20 -11.88 6.90
CA GLN A 472 5.89 -11.63 6.30
C GLN A 472 5.93 -11.75 4.77
N SER A 473 7.02 -11.32 4.14
CA SER A 473 7.16 -11.27 2.68
C SER A 473 8.61 -11.39 2.25
N ALA A 474 8.86 -11.81 1.02
CA ALA A 474 10.20 -11.85 0.44
C ALA A 474 10.81 -10.43 0.35
N LYS A 475 9.97 -9.43 0.06
CA LYS A 475 10.38 -8.01 0.06
C LYS A 475 10.84 -7.55 1.45
N ALA A 476 10.08 -7.83 2.50
CA ALA A 476 10.42 -7.45 3.87
C ALA A 476 11.74 -8.10 4.33
N TRP A 477 11.95 -9.36 3.96
CA TRP A 477 13.21 -10.06 4.22
C TRP A 477 14.41 -9.41 3.54
N THR A 478 14.26 -9.03 2.27
CA THR A 478 15.31 -8.33 1.51
C THR A 478 15.61 -6.95 2.11
N GLN A 479 14.58 -6.21 2.54
CA GLN A 479 14.74 -4.94 3.24
C GLN A 479 15.43 -5.09 4.60
N LEU A 480 15.15 -6.16 5.35
CA LEU A 480 15.85 -6.45 6.60
C LEU A 480 17.34 -6.68 6.34
N LYS A 481 17.69 -7.52 5.35
CA LYS A 481 19.08 -7.76 4.97
C LYS A 481 19.80 -6.46 4.63
N SER A 482 19.21 -5.65 3.74
CA SER A 482 19.78 -4.35 3.37
C SER A 482 19.98 -3.44 4.59
N PHE A 483 18.98 -3.35 5.48
CA PHE A 483 19.06 -2.55 6.70
C PHE A 483 20.18 -2.99 7.66
N LEU A 484 20.40 -4.30 7.80
CA LEU A 484 21.42 -4.84 8.71
C LEU A 484 22.83 -4.77 8.09
N MET A 485 22.93 -4.97 6.77
CA MET A 485 24.21 -5.05 6.08
C MET A 485 24.80 -3.68 5.75
N LYS A 486 23.98 -2.67 5.44
CA LYS A 486 24.45 -1.35 5.02
C LYS A 486 24.99 -0.51 6.19
N ASN A 487 26.13 0.11 5.96
CA ASN A 487 26.75 1.10 6.85
C ASN A 487 27.43 2.22 6.02
N PRO A 488 27.88 3.32 6.64
CA PRO A 488 28.44 4.47 5.92
C PRO A 488 29.85 4.25 5.35
N THR A 489 30.47 3.09 5.57
CA THR A 489 31.79 2.74 5.03
C THR A 489 31.69 2.05 3.67
N THR A 490 32.83 1.83 3.02
CA THR A 490 32.91 1.10 1.74
C THR A 490 32.68 -0.41 1.88
N ARG A 491 32.66 -0.95 3.11
CA ARG A 491 32.48 -2.38 3.38
C ARG A 491 31.10 -2.64 3.97
N ASP A 492 30.38 -3.63 3.45
CA ASP A 492 29.11 -4.06 4.03
C ASP A 492 29.35 -4.99 5.26
N TYR A 493 28.43 -4.93 6.22
CA TYR A 493 28.34 -5.92 7.30
C TYR A 493 27.83 -7.27 6.77
N GLY A 494 28.06 -8.34 7.52
CA GLY A 494 27.66 -9.70 7.14
C GLY A 494 26.25 -10.08 7.60
N PHE A 495 25.58 -10.93 6.84
CA PHE A 495 24.32 -11.56 7.24
C PHE A 495 24.29 -13.02 6.78
N SER A 496 24.08 -13.96 7.71
CA SER A 496 23.99 -15.40 7.41
C SER A 496 22.61 -15.95 7.75
N ASN A 497 22.02 -16.68 6.79
CA ASN A 497 20.71 -17.33 6.92
C ASN A 497 20.74 -18.69 6.22
N TRP A 498 20.23 -19.72 6.88
CA TRP A 498 20.19 -21.08 6.34
C TRP A 498 18.89 -21.34 5.60
N LEU A 499 17.76 -21.06 6.26
CA LEU A 499 16.42 -21.28 5.74
C LEU A 499 15.54 -20.06 6.00
N HIS A 500 14.78 -19.64 5.01
CA HIS A 500 13.73 -18.65 5.18
C HIS A 500 12.49 -19.04 4.37
N LEU A 501 11.30 -18.74 4.91
CA LEU A 501 10.02 -19.04 4.26
C LEU A 501 9.04 -17.90 4.54
N PRO A 502 8.77 -17.02 3.55
CA PRO A 502 7.74 -16.02 3.69
C PRO A 502 6.36 -16.65 3.92
N VAL A 503 5.61 -16.18 4.92
CA VAL A 503 4.32 -16.77 5.34
C VAL A 503 3.16 -15.77 5.45
N GLY A 504 3.38 -14.51 5.08
CA GLY A 504 2.37 -13.46 5.22
C GLY A 504 2.32 -12.86 6.62
N GLU A 505 1.46 -11.85 6.77
CA GLU A 505 1.24 -11.19 8.05
C GLU A 505 0.45 -12.11 9.00
N LEU A 506 1.06 -12.45 10.14
CA LEU A 506 0.46 -13.24 11.21
C LEU A 506 0.13 -12.34 12.43
N GLY A 507 -0.27 -11.09 12.14
CA GLY A 507 -0.42 -9.96 13.07
C GLY A 507 -1.70 -9.94 13.92
N ARG A 508 -2.10 -8.75 14.37
CA ARG A 508 -3.16 -8.54 15.38
C ARG A 508 -4.57 -8.93 14.90
N GLU A 509 -4.89 -8.78 13.62
CA GLU A 509 -6.18 -9.16 13.02
C GLU A 509 -6.10 -10.47 12.22
N SER A 510 -5.90 -11.59 12.93
CA SER A 510 -5.87 -12.93 12.33
C SER A 510 -7.27 -13.54 12.21
N ALA A 511 -7.38 -14.65 11.47
CA ALA A 511 -8.62 -15.43 11.45
C ALA A 511 -9.01 -15.97 12.84
N TRP A 512 -8.06 -16.09 13.78
CA TRP A 512 -8.34 -16.46 15.16
C TRP A 512 -8.88 -15.31 15.99
N SER A 513 -8.37 -14.08 15.82
CA SER A 513 -8.92 -12.93 16.53
C SER A 513 -10.33 -12.59 16.05
N ARG A 514 -10.62 -12.75 14.75
CA ARG A 514 -11.98 -12.67 14.21
C ARG A 514 -12.91 -13.71 14.83
N MET A 515 -12.40 -14.92 15.11
CA MET A 515 -13.16 -15.97 15.77
C MET A 515 -13.45 -15.64 17.24
N THR A 516 -12.48 -15.10 17.96
CA THR A 516 -12.68 -14.61 19.33
C THR A 516 -13.73 -13.50 19.36
N ALA A 517 -13.68 -12.55 18.42
CA ALA A 517 -14.70 -11.51 18.30
C ALA A 517 -16.09 -12.08 17.95
N LEU A 518 -16.17 -13.11 17.09
CA LEU A 518 -17.41 -13.82 16.79
C LEU A 518 -17.98 -14.51 18.03
N CYS A 519 -17.13 -15.16 18.84
CA CYS A 519 -17.52 -15.79 20.09
C CYS A 519 -18.11 -14.77 21.08
N SER A 520 -17.46 -13.61 21.25
CA SER A 520 -18.00 -12.52 22.09
C SER A 520 -19.34 -11.99 21.58
N ARG A 521 -19.54 -11.93 20.26
CA ARG A 521 -20.85 -11.57 19.67
C ARG A 521 -21.91 -12.61 19.98
N ALA A 522 -21.58 -13.90 19.83
CA ALA A 522 -22.52 -15.00 20.07
C ALA A 522 -23.08 -15.02 21.51
N GLN A 523 -22.32 -14.55 22.50
CA GLN A 523 -22.73 -14.48 23.91
C GLN A 523 -23.77 -13.41 24.23
N ILE A 524 -23.89 -12.37 23.40
CA ILE A 524 -24.75 -11.20 23.67
C ILE A 524 -26.05 -11.28 22.84
N ASP A 525 -26.08 -12.12 21.82
CA ASP A 525 -26.97 -11.96 20.68
C ASP A 525 -28.17 -12.91 20.67
N HIS A 526 -29.22 -12.58 21.43
CA HIS A 526 -30.42 -13.41 21.54
C HIS A 526 -31.67 -12.85 20.83
N ASP A 527 -31.58 -11.71 20.15
CA ASP A 527 -32.73 -11.03 19.56
C ASP A 527 -32.65 -10.97 18.04
N GLY A 528 -33.78 -11.22 17.36
CA GLY A 528 -33.90 -10.96 15.92
C GLY A 528 -33.92 -12.15 14.96
N PHE A 529 -34.51 -13.29 15.34
CA PHE A 529 -34.67 -14.45 14.45
C PHE A 529 -36.13 -14.95 14.38
N GLY A 530 -37.08 -14.09 14.79
CA GLY A 530 -38.36 -14.45 15.42
C GLY A 530 -39.44 -15.13 14.57
N GLU A 531 -39.22 -15.43 13.29
CA GLU A 531 -40.23 -16.13 12.47
C GLU A 531 -39.74 -17.45 11.84
N ILE A 532 -38.42 -17.69 11.78
CA ILE A 532 -37.84 -18.81 11.01
C ILE A 532 -37.44 -20.00 11.90
N VAL A 533 -37.01 -19.74 13.14
CA VAL A 533 -36.45 -20.75 14.06
C VAL A 533 -37.01 -20.56 15.46
N ASP A 534 -37.46 -21.64 16.09
CA ASP A 534 -37.95 -21.62 17.47
C ASP A 534 -36.90 -21.06 18.43
N ARG A 535 -37.34 -20.19 19.35
CA ARG A 535 -36.48 -19.54 20.36
C ARG A 535 -35.58 -20.52 21.10
N ARG A 536 -36.12 -21.68 21.49
CA ARG A 536 -35.39 -22.74 22.19
C ARG A 536 -34.25 -23.34 21.35
N VAL A 537 -34.49 -23.56 20.06
CA VAL A 537 -33.48 -24.13 19.15
C VAL A 537 -32.39 -23.10 18.87
N ARG A 538 -32.78 -21.84 18.68
CA ARG A 538 -31.87 -20.71 18.48
C ARG A 538 -30.92 -20.54 19.66
N ASP A 539 -31.44 -20.35 20.87
CA ASP A 539 -30.61 -20.05 22.05
C ASP A 539 -29.62 -21.18 22.31
N LYS A 540 -30.09 -22.44 22.27
CA LYS A 540 -29.21 -23.63 22.37
C LYS A 540 -28.16 -23.71 21.27
N SER A 541 -28.48 -23.30 20.05
CA SER A 541 -27.53 -23.34 18.93
C SER A 541 -26.42 -22.29 19.10
N LEU A 542 -26.76 -21.11 19.61
CA LEU A 542 -25.80 -20.05 19.94
C LEU A 542 -24.89 -20.45 21.10
N ASP A 543 -25.44 -21.11 22.14
CA ASP A 543 -24.66 -21.66 23.24
C ASP A 543 -23.67 -22.72 22.73
N HIS A 544 -24.15 -23.69 21.93
CA HIS A 544 -23.30 -24.71 21.31
C HIS A 544 -22.19 -24.11 20.43
N ALA A 545 -22.50 -23.06 19.66
CA ALA A 545 -21.49 -22.37 18.85
C ALA A 545 -20.46 -21.67 19.74
N THR A 546 -20.89 -20.98 20.80
CA THR A 546 -20.00 -20.30 21.75
C THR A 546 -19.05 -21.28 22.43
N GLU A 547 -19.58 -22.38 22.96
CA GLU A 547 -18.80 -23.45 23.60
C GLU A 547 -17.78 -24.06 22.64
N LEU A 548 -18.19 -24.33 21.39
CA LEU A 548 -17.31 -24.86 20.35
C LEU A 548 -16.16 -23.89 20.03
N LEU A 549 -16.47 -22.60 19.84
CA LEU A 549 -15.46 -21.58 19.51
C LEU A 549 -14.46 -21.39 20.65
N GLU A 550 -14.90 -21.38 21.91
CA GLU A 550 -13.99 -21.31 23.06
C GLU A 550 -13.12 -22.56 23.19
N LYS A 551 -13.70 -23.75 23.03
CA LYS A 551 -12.98 -25.03 23.10
C LYS A 551 -11.89 -25.14 22.03
N HIS A 552 -12.16 -24.63 20.83
CA HIS A 552 -11.26 -24.74 19.67
C HIS A 552 -10.51 -23.43 19.34
N LYS A 553 -10.40 -22.49 20.28
CA LYS A 553 -9.68 -21.21 20.07
C LYS A 553 -8.18 -21.33 19.76
N HIS A 554 -7.61 -22.51 20.03
CA HIS A 554 -6.21 -22.86 19.77
C HIS A 554 -6.06 -23.90 18.66
N GLY A 555 -7.02 -23.99 17.73
CA GLY A 555 -6.97 -24.95 16.63
C GLY A 555 -7.91 -24.58 15.48
N LEU A 556 -8.07 -25.52 14.56
CA LEU A 556 -9.18 -25.53 13.61
C LEU A 556 -10.44 -26.10 14.27
N LEU A 557 -11.61 -25.76 13.72
CA LEU A 557 -12.88 -26.32 14.15
C LEU A 557 -12.94 -27.82 13.78
N PRO A 558 -13.52 -28.66 14.64
CA PRO A 558 -13.52 -30.11 14.46
C PRO A 558 -14.53 -30.56 13.40
N LYS A 559 -14.54 -31.86 13.10
CA LYS A 559 -15.62 -32.52 12.34
C LYS A 559 -16.93 -32.55 13.13
N HIS A 560 -18.00 -33.03 12.51
CA HIS A 560 -19.30 -33.25 13.16
C HIS A 560 -19.18 -34.09 14.46
N ASP A 561 -18.36 -35.15 14.44
CA ASP A 561 -18.17 -36.05 15.58
C ASP A 561 -17.25 -35.49 16.69
N GLY A 562 -16.73 -34.27 16.51
CA GLY A 562 -15.80 -33.62 17.44
C GLY A 562 -14.35 -34.03 17.28
N SER A 563 -14.03 -34.97 16.38
CA SER A 563 -12.65 -35.35 16.07
C SER A 563 -11.94 -34.26 15.26
N PRO A 564 -10.60 -34.15 15.36
CA PRO A 564 -9.85 -33.12 14.63
C PRO A 564 -9.85 -33.39 13.12
N LEU A 565 -9.79 -32.31 12.33
CA LEU A 565 -9.50 -32.39 10.91
C LEU A 565 -8.10 -32.99 10.70
N ALA A 566 -8.01 -33.95 9.78
CA ALA A 566 -6.79 -34.67 9.44
C ALA A 566 -6.59 -34.67 7.92
N LEU A 567 -5.35 -34.88 7.49
CA LEU A 567 -4.95 -34.91 6.09
C LEU A 567 -4.98 -36.35 5.57
N SER A 568 -5.56 -36.57 4.38
CA SER A 568 -5.45 -37.86 3.69
C SER A 568 -4.11 -38.00 2.96
N ASP A 569 -3.80 -39.21 2.50
CA ASP A 569 -2.57 -39.44 1.74
C ASP A 569 -2.55 -38.68 0.41
N GLY A 570 -1.37 -38.27 -0.03
CA GLY A 570 -1.15 -37.68 -1.36
C GLY A 570 -1.30 -36.16 -1.44
N PHE A 571 -1.09 -35.44 -0.33
CA PHE A 571 -1.11 -33.98 -0.37
C PHE A 571 -0.04 -33.39 -1.31
N LEU A 572 -0.50 -32.58 -2.28
CA LEU A 572 0.27 -32.05 -3.40
C LEU A 572 1.59 -31.37 -3.02
N PHE A 573 1.64 -30.66 -1.88
CA PHE A 573 2.80 -29.87 -1.47
C PHE A 573 3.79 -30.64 -0.57
N PHE A 574 3.50 -31.92 -0.26
CA PHE A 574 4.43 -32.78 0.46
C PHE A 574 5.27 -33.59 -0.53
N SER A 575 6.59 -33.52 -0.36
CA SER A 575 7.51 -34.24 -1.23
C SER A 575 7.38 -35.74 -0.99
N ALA A 576 7.28 -36.53 -2.08
CA ALA A 576 7.21 -37.98 -1.99
C ALA A 576 8.39 -38.54 -1.18
N GLY A 577 8.09 -39.48 -0.27
CA GLY A 577 9.08 -40.09 0.62
C GLY A 577 9.52 -39.23 1.81
N SER A 578 9.00 -38.02 1.98
CA SER A 578 9.23 -37.22 3.20
C SER A 578 8.43 -37.79 4.39
N ALA A 579 8.90 -37.54 5.62
CA ALA A 579 8.21 -37.98 6.83
C ALA A 579 6.75 -37.50 6.87
N VAL A 580 6.49 -36.25 6.46
CA VAL A 580 5.14 -35.68 6.39
C VAL A 580 4.26 -36.32 5.31
N ALA A 581 4.85 -36.84 4.22
CA ALA A 581 4.10 -37.55 3.19
C ALA A 581 3.78 -39.00 3.58
N ASN A 582 4.66 -39.63 4.36
CA ASN A 582 4.52 -41.03 4.78
C ASN A 582 3.51 -41.21 5.93
N ASP A 583 3.23 -40.15 6.70
CA ASP A 583 2.33 -40.19 7.85
C ASP A 583 1.36 -38.98 7.84
N CYS A 584 0.70 -38.77 6.71
CA CYS A 584 -0.22 -37.65 6.48
C CYS A 584 -1.27 -37.47 7.61
N PRO A 585 -1.91 -38.54 8.14
CA PRO A 585 -2.93 -38.39 9.18
C PRO A 585 -2.42 -37.81 10.50
N ASN A 586 -1.14 -38.01 10.84
CA ASN A 586 -0.54 -37.52 12.08
C ASN A 586 0.23 -36.19 11.91
N VAL A 587 0.23 -35.60 10.71
CA VAL A 587 0.87 -34.30 10.49
C VAL A 587 0.16 -33.22 11.31
N PRO A 588 0.89 -32.41 12.10
CA PRO A 588 0.28 -31.34 12.88
C PRO A 588 -0.49 -30.34 12.01
N GLN A 589 -1.65 -29.88 12.49
CA GLN A 589 -2.44 -28.85 11.80
C GLN A 589 -1.65 -27.56 11.55
N SER A 590 -0.73 -27.20 12.47
CA SER A 590 0.19 -26.08 12.34
C SER A 590 1.14 -26.22 11.14
N THR A 591 1.58 -27.43 10.82
CA THR A 591 2.42 -27.73 9.64
C THR A 591 1.65 -27.55 8.34
N VAL A 592 0.41 -28.06 8.29
CA VAL A 592 -0.47 -27.88 7.14
C VAL A 592 -0.77 -26.39 6.94
N TYR A 593 -1.09 -25.67 8.03
CA TYR A 593 -1.35 -24.24 7.98
C TYR A 593 -0.11 -23.41 7.56
N LEU A 594 1.09 -23.72 8.06
CA LEU A 594 2.34 -23.08 7.60
C LEU A 594 2.55 -23.31 6.10
N THR A 595 2.26 -24.52 5.62
CA THR A 595 2.40 -24.87 4.21
C THR A 595 1.46 -24.03 3.34
N ILE A 596 0.19 -23.94 3.72
CA ILE A 596 -0.81 -23.15 2.98
C ILE A 596 -0.49 -21.65 3.04
N THR A 597 -0.10 -21.10 4.20
CA THR A 597 0.26 -19.67 4.31
C THR A 597 1.50 -19.34 3.49
N ALA A 598 2.50 -20.22 3.45
CA ALA A 598 3.69 -20.03 2.61
C ALA A 598 3.38 -20.10 1.11
N VAL A 599 2.53 -21.04 0.68
CA VAL A 599 2.07 -21.15 -0.71
C VAL A 599 1.26 -19.92 -1.13
N LEU A 600 0.30 -19.47 -0.31
CA LEU A 600 -0.48 -18.27 -0.58
C LEU A 600 0.40 -17.03 -0.60
N GLN A 601 1.36 -16.91 0.33
CA GLN A 601 2.29 -15.79 0.34
C GLN A 601 3.16 -15.77 -0.93
N HIS A 602 3.62 -16.94 -1.40
CA HIS A 602 4.33 -17.03 -2.66
C HIS A 602 3.44 -16.69 -3.86
N ALA A 603 2.15 -17.06 -3.83
CA ALA A 603 1.17 -16.65 -4.83
C ALA A 603 0.95 -15.12 -4.84
N ARG A 604 0.90 -14.47 -3.69
CA ARG A 604 0.80 -13.00 -3.59
C ARG A 604 2.01 -12.30 -4.23
N GLU A 605 3.20 -12.88 -4.08
CA GLU A 605 4.46 -12.32 -4.59
C GLU A 605 4.90 -12.93 -5.94
N HIS A 606 4.01 -13.65 -6.63
CA HIS A 606 4.37 -14.39 -7.84
C HIS A 606 4.83 -13.46 -8.98
N GLY A 607 5.87 -13.86 -9.72
CA GLY A 607 6.43 -13.06 -10.81
C GLY A 607 5.46 -12.88 -11.99
N GLU A 608 4.78 -13.96 -12.38
CA GLU A 608 3.77 -13.97 -13.45
C GLU A 608 2.43 -13.41 -12.95
N HIS A 609 1.83 -12.48 -13.71
CA HIS A 609 0.56 -11.82 -13.36
C HIS A 609 -0.62 -12.80 -13.26
N GLU A 610 -0.71 -13.78 -14.16
CA GLU A 610 -1.79 -14.78 -14.20
C GLU A 610 -1.80 -15.73 -13.00
N LEU A 611 -0.71 -15.80 -12.25
CA LEU A 611 -0.55 -16.64 -11.07
C LEU A 611 -0.48 -15.82 -9.77
N ARG A 612 -0.62 -14.49 -9.89
CA ARG A 612 -0.46 -13.57 -8.76
C ARG A 612 -1.78 -13.35 -8.02
N LEU A 613 -1.78 -13.66 -6.73
CA LEU A 613 -2.93 -13.47 -5.82
C LEU A 613 -3.07 -12.02 -5.30
N GLN A 614 -2.09 -11.16 -5.55
CA GLN A 614 -2.13 -9.76 -5.15
C GLN A 614 -2.96 -8.91 -6.13
N PRO A 615 -3.94 -8.12 -5.64
CA PRO A 615 -4.72 -7.23 -6.48
C PRO A 615 -3.87 -6.09 -7.07
N THR A 616 -4.36 -5.52 -8.16
CA THR A 616 -3.80 -4.29 -8.75
C THR A 616 -4.82 -3.15 -8.63
N GLY A 617 -4.42 -1.92 -8.92
CA GLY A 617 -5.34 -0.76 -8.87
C GLY A 617 -6.58 -0.87 -9.77
N TYR A 618 -6.61 -1.82 -10.71
CA TYR A 618 -7.67 -1.96 -11.72
C TYR A 618 -8.31 -3.35 -11.78
N GLU A 619 -7.78 -4.32 -11.03
CA GLU A 619 -8.22 -5.72 -11.04
C GLU A 619 -8.14 -6.27 -9.61
N SER A 620 -9.31 -6.58 -9.04
CA SER A 620 -9.39 -7.36 -7.80
C SER A 620 -9.06 -8.82 -8.11
N VAL A 621 -8.57 -9.53 -7.09
CA VAL A 621 -8.14 -10.92 -7.24
C VAL A 621 -8.74 -11.72 -6.10
N VAL A 622 -9.27 -12.89 -6.44
CA VAL A 622 -9.87 -13.84 -5.49
C VAL A 622 -9.26 -15.22 -5.68
N LEU A 623 -9.27 -16.01 -4.61
CA LEU A 623 -8.95 -17.43 -4.70
C LEU A 623 -10.04 -18.13 -5.51
N SER A 624 -9.66 -19.01 -6.44
CA SER A 624 -10.66 -19.75 -7.21
C SER A 624 -11.48 -20.68 -6.32
N PRO A 625 -12.83 -20.71 -6.44
CA PRO A 625 -13.67 -21.70 -5.78
C PRO A 625 -13.23 -23.14 -6.07
N GLU A 626 -12.62 -23.38 -7.23
CA GLU A 626 -12.06 -24.67 -7.62
C GLU A 626 -10.93 -25.15 -6.68
N CYS A 627 -10.25 -24.26 -5.96
CA CYS A 627 -9.30 -24.67 -4.92
C CYS A 627 -9.99 -25.55 -3.86
N PHE A 628 -11.21 -25.20 -3.45
CA PHE A 628 -11.97 -25.97 -2.47
C PHE A 628 -12.54 -27.27 -3.05
N LEU A 629 -12.66 -27.40 -4.38
CA LEU A 629 -13.06 -28.64 -5.05
C LEU A 629 -11.89 -29.60 -5.27
N ARG A 630 -10.69 -29.10 -5.57
CA ARG A 630 -9.51 -29.94 -5.86
C ARG A 630 -8.86 -30.46 -4.59
N PHE A 631 -8.81 -29.64 -3.54
CA PHE A 631 -8.33 -30.04 -2.24
C PHE A 631 -9.48 -30.67 -1.46
N ASN A 632 -9.72 -31.96 -1.72
CA ASN A 632 -10.79 -32.76 -1.10
C ASN A 632 -10.63 -32.91 0.43
N ASP A 633 -9.42 -32.69 0.96
CA ASP A 633 -9.17 -32.75 2.39
C ASP A 633 -9.73 -31.51 3.10
N ASN A 634 -10.65 -31.76 4.03
CA ASN A 634 -11.31 -30.74 4.84
C ASN A 634 -10.32 -29.87 5.64
N ILE A 635 -9.19 -30.45 6.09
CA ILE A 635 -8.12 -29.67 6.74
C ILE A 635 -7.50 -28.62 5.81
N LEU A 636 -7.36 -28.91 4.52
CA LEU A 636 -6.81 -27.98 3.54
C LEU A 636 -7.80 -26.84 3.30
N GLN A 637 -9.08 -27.16 3.12
CA GLN A 637 -10.14 -26.17 2.98
C GLN A 637 -10.18 -25.22 4.19
N ALA A 638 -10.13 -25.77 5.40
CA ALA A 638 -10.05 -25.01 6.65
C ALA A 638 -8.80 -24.10 6.69
N CYS A 639 -7.63 -24.64 6.31
CA CYS A 639 -6.40 -23.85 6.26
C CYS A 639 -6.48 -22.70 5.25
N PHE A 640 -7.05 -22.92 4.06
CA PHE A 640 -7.27 -21.85 3.07
C PHE A 640 -8.18 -20.75 3.64
N LEU A 641 -9.32 -21.13 4.24
CA LEU A 641 -10.26 -20.16 4.85
C LEU A 641 -9.59 -19.30 5.93
N ARG A 642 -8.67 -19.88 6.72
CA ARG A 642 -7.93 -19.19 7.79
C ARG A 642 -6.72 -18.39 7.31
N ALA A 643 -6.14 -18.75 6.17
CA ALA A 643 -4.89 -18.16 5.65
C ALA A 643 -5.11 -17.07 4.60
N CYS A 644 -6.25 -17.10 3.90
CA CYS A 644 -6.63 -16.06 2.95
C CYS A 644 -6.97 -14.74 3.64
N LEU A 645 -6.67 -13.63 2.95
CA LEU A 645 -7.16 -12.31 3.32
C LEU A 645 -8.66 -12.22 3.01
N PRO A 646 -9.46 -11.41 3.74
CA PRO A 646 -10.87 -11.23 3.43
C PRO A 646 -11.13 -10.83 1.96
N SER A 647 -10.26 -9.98 1.39
CA SER A 647 -10.33 -9.59 -0.02
C SER A 647 -10.13 -10.75 -1.00
N GLU A 648 -9.39 -11.79 -0.60
CA GLU A 648 -9.11 -12.96 -1.44
C GLU A 648 -10.28 -13.97 -1.43
N LEU A 649 -11.27 -13.79 -0.54
CA LEU A 649 -12.48 -14.60 -0.43
C LEU A 649 -13.77 -13.76 -0.62
N ASP A 650 -13.61 -12.58 -1.22
CA ASP A 650 -14.72 -11.68 -1.52
C ASP A 650 -15.23 -11.89 -2.95
N TYR A 651 -16.22 -12.77 -3.09
CA TYR A 651 -16.85 -13.09 -4.36
C TYR A 651 -18.02 -12.15 -4.70
N SER A 652 -18.30 -11.15 -3.86
CA SER A 652 -19.46 -10.26 -4.03
C SER A 652 -19.43 -9.44 -5.34
N ALA A 653 -18.24 -9.23 -5.91
CA ALA A 653 -18.04 -8.49 -7.15
C ALA A 653 -18.21 -9.34 -8.43
N SER A 654 -18.40 -10.66 -8.34
CA SER A 654 -18.66 -11.54 -9.50
C SER A 654 -19.84 -12.47 -9.23
N PRO A 655 -20.99 -12.27 -9.91
CA PRO A 655 -22.12 -13.18 -9.83
C PRO A 655 -21.78 -14.61 -10.23
N GLU A 656 -20.88 -14.84 -11.21
CA GLU A 656 -20.50 -16.19 -11.61
C GLU A 656 -19.72 -16.92 -10.51
N LEU A 657 -18.68 -16.27 -9.95
CA LEU A 657 -17.87 -16.88 -8.90
C LEU A 657 -18.66 -17.04 -7.60
N SER A 658 -19.51 -16.06 -7.27
CA SER A 658 -20.45 -16.13 -6.15
C SER A 658 -21.37 -17.34 -6.25
N LYS A 659 -21.97 -17.57 -7.43
CA LYS A 659 -22.84 -18.73 -7.66
C LYS A 659 -22.10 -20.06 -7.51
N LEU A 660 -20.91 -20.18 -8.09
CA LEU A 660 -20.08 -21.40 -7.95
C LEU A 660 -19.73 -21.67 -6.48
N MET A 661 -19.33 -20.64 -5.75
CA MET A 661 -18.99 -20.77 -4.34
C MET A 661 -20.20 -21.09 -3.47
N LYS A 662 -21.37 -20.49 -3.76
CA LYS A 662 -22.65 -20.84 -3.12
C LYS A 662 -22.98 -22.32 -3.30
N GLU A 663 -22.96 -22.82 -4.53
CA GLU A 663 -23.30 -24.23 -4.83
C GLU A 663 -22.36 -25.21 -4.12
N LEU A 664 -21.08 -24.84 -3.97
CA LEU A 664 -20.11 -25.60 -3.18
C LEU A 664 -20.48 -25.61 -1.70
N ILE A 665 -20.69 -24.44 -1.10
CA ILE A 665 -20.98 -24.31 0.32
C ILE A 665 -22.32 -24.98 0.68
N ALA A 666 -23.35 -24.84 -0.15
CA ALA A 666 -24.65 -25.49 0.04
C ALA A 666 -24.50 -27.01 0.14
N LYS A 667 -23.70 -27.63 -0.75
CA LYS A 667 -23.42 -29.08 -0.70
C LYS A 667 -22.66 -29.49 0.55
N ILE A 668 -21.72 -28.66 1.02
CA ILE A 668 -20.97 -28.90 2.26
C ILE A 668 -21.92 -28.87 3.47
N PHE A 669 -22.82 -27.88 3.55
CA PHE A 669 -23.82 -27.81 4.61
C PHE A 669 -24.80 -28.99 4.57
N GLN A 670 -25.35 -29.32 3.39
CA GLN A 670 -26.24 -30.49 3.21
C GLN A 670 -25.59 -31.81 3.64
N ARG A 671 -24.27 -31.92 3.52
CA ARG A 671 -23.50 -33.14 3.84
C ARG A 671 -22.70 -33.03 5.14
N TRP A 672 -23.10 -32.15 6.05
CA TRP A 672 -22.43 -31.90 7.34
C TRP A 672 -22.11 -33.17 8.14
N GLU A 673 -22.97 -34.19 8.10
CA GLU A 673 -22.78 -35.46 8.82
C GLU A 673 -21.91 -36.48 8.06
N LYS A 674 -21.37 -36.12 6.88
CA LYS A 674 -20.56 -36.98 6.02
C LYS A 674 -19.16 -36.40 5.87
N ILE A 675 -18.20 -37.24 5.50
CA ILE A 675 -16.79 -36.86 5.27
C ILE A 675 -16.65 -35.64 4.33
N TYR A 676 -17.51 -35.51 3.33
CA TYR A 676 -17.50 -34.37 2.40
C TYR A 676 -17.84 -33.02 3.07
N GLY A 677 -18.57 -33.04 4.18
CA GLY A 677 -19.00 -31.86 4.92
C GLY A 677 -18.20 -31.58 6.19
N ASP A 678 -17.11 -32.29 6.48
CA ASP A 678 -16.38 -32.13 7.75
C ASP A 678 -15.84 -30.69 7.96
N ALA A 679 -15.59 -29.93 6.88
CA ALA A 679 -15.17 -28.52 6.96
C ALA A 679 -16.31 -27.52 7.18
N ALA A 680 -17.57 -27.94 7.35
CA ALA A 680 -18.69 -27.00 7.28
C ALA A 680 -18.69 -25.93 8.39
N LEU A 681 -18.19 -26.25 9.59
CA LEU A 681 -18.05 -25.25 10.66
C LEU A 681 -17.08 -24.13 10.26
N GLU A 682 -16.00 -24.45 9.54
CA GLU A 682 -15.05 -23.45 9.07
C GLU A 682 -15.67 -22.55 7.99
N PHE A 683 -16.45 -23.11 7.07
CA PHE A 683 -17.20 -22.31 6.08
C PHE A 683 -18.26 -21.42 6.74
N ALA A 684 -19.05 -21.95 7.67
CA ALA A 684 -20.05 -21.19 8.40
C ALA A 684 -19.40 -20.07 9.22
N ALA A 685 -18.26 -20.34 9.87
CA ALA A 685 -17.54 -19.33 10.62
C ALA A 685 -16.87 -18.28 9.70
N ALA A 686 -16.38 -18.67 8.52
CA ALA A 686 -15.87 -17.73 7.52
C ALA A 686 -16.95 -16.76 7.01
N LEU A 687 -18.18 -17.25 6.81
CA LEU A 687 -19.35 -16.42 6.51
C LEU A 687 -19.72 -15.51 7.71
N ALA A 688 -19.79 -16.06 8.91
CA ALA A 688 -20.19 -15.33 10.13
C ALA A 688 -19.19 -14.25 10.57
N THR A 689 -17.92 -14.40 10.21
CA THR A 689 -16.88 -13.38 10.41
C THR A 689 -16.83 -12.35 9.28
N GLY A 690 -17.58 -12.54 8.18
CA GLY A 690 -17.50 -11.70 6.99
C GLY A 690 -16.18 -11.84 6.22
N THR A 691 -15.41 -12.89 6.49
CA THR A 691 -14.15 -13.18 5.79
C THR A 691 -14.44 -13.71 4.38
N LEU A 692 -15.46 -14.56 4.25
CA LEU A 692 -15.98 -15.04 2.96
C LEU A 692 -17.27 -14.30 2.65
N LYS A 693 -17.34 -13.66 1.48
CA LYS A 693 -18.53 -12.91 1.03
C LYS A 693 -19.00 -13.41 -0.33
N LEU A 694 -20.31 -13.51 -0.49
CA LEU A 694 -20.98 -13.78 -1.75
C LEU A 694 -21.79 -12.54 -2.16
N THR A 695 -22.44 -12.56 -3.31
CA THR A 695 -23.48 -11.57 -3.61
C THR A 695 -24.59 -11.62 -2.55
N LEU A 696 -25.30 -10.52 -2.33
CA LEU A 696 -26.38 -10.48 -1.33
C LEU A 696 -27.48 -11.51 -1.65
N ASP A 697 -27.82 -11.66 -2.92
CA ASP A 697 -28.83 -12.63 -3.38
C ASP A 697 -28.39 -14.08 -3.14
N ASP A 698 -27.14 -14.43 -3.48
CA ASP A 698 -26.61 -15.77 -3.24
C ASP A 698 -26.43 -16.06 -1.74
N THR A 699 -26.02 -15.07 -0.96
CA THR A 699 -25.90 -15.18 0.50
C THR A 699 -27.26 -15.44 1.13
N LYS A 700 -28.28 -14.68 0.71
CA LYS A 700 -29.66 -14.87 1.19
C LYS A 700 -30.17 -16.27 0.87
N ALA A 701 -30.06 -16.68 -0.39
CA ALA A 701 -30.50 -18.01 -0.83
C ALA A 701 -29.79 -19.14 -0.06
N LEU A 702 -28.47 -19.04 0.12
CA LEU A 702 -27.68 -20.03 0.86
C LEU A 702 -28.12 -20.17 2.33
N LEU A 703 -28.28 -19.03 3.01
CA LEU A 703 -28.63 -19.00 4.43
C LEU A 703 -30.08 -19.44 4.65
N GLU A 704 -31.02 -18.99 3.83
CA GLU A 704 -32.43 -19.43 3.89
C GLU A 704 -32.54 -20.95 3.70
N GLU A 705 -31.86 -21.51 2.70
CA GLU A 705 -31.82 -22.96 2.47
C GLU A 705 -31.22 -23.70 3.68
N ALA A 706 -30.02 -23.31 4.10
CA ALA A 706 -29.29 -24.01 5.16
C ALA A 706 -29.96 -23.93 6.54
N ILE A 707 -30.58 -22.80 6.88
CA ILE A 707 -31.31 -22.58 8.13
C ILE A 707 -32.63 -23.36 8.11
N THR A 708 -33.38 -23.33 7.00
CA THR A 708 -34.69 -24.00 6.90
C THR A 708 -34.56 -25.51 7.06
N GLU A 709 -33.56 -26.13 6.44
CA GLU A 709 -33.28 -27.56 6.56
C GLU A 709 -33.00 -28.00 8.01
N ARG A 710 -32.46 -27.10 8.85
CA ARG A 710 -31.94 -27.42 10.20
C ARG A 710 -32.73 -26.77 11.33
N ARG A 711 -33.86 -26.12 11.03
CA ARG A 711 -34.66 -25.33 11.99
C ARG A 711 -35.17 -26.08 13.22
N LEU A 712 -35.20 -27.42 13.18
CA LEU A 712 -35.72 -28.27 14.26
C LEU A 712 -34.65 -28.77 15.24
N VAL A 713 -33.36 -28.74 14.87
CA VAL A 713 -32.28 -29.38 15.63
C VAL A 713 -31.20 -28.36 16.00
N ALA A 714 -30.96 -28.20 17.30
CA ALA A 714 -29.92 -27.30 17.79
C ALA A 714 -28.52 -27.90 17.51
N SER A 715 -27.64 -27.13 16.87
CA SER A 715 -26.29 -27.57 16.54
C SER A 715 -25.32 -26.38 16.49
N PRO A 716 -23.99 -26.60 16.64
CA PRO A 716 -23.00 -25.55 16.48
C PRO A 716 -23.04 -24.92 15.08
N LEU A 717 -23.29 -25.73 14.04
CA LEU A 717 -23.43 -25.24 12.66
C LEU A 717 -24.62 -24.28 12.54
N MET A 718 -25.77 -24.64 13.11
CA MET A 718 -26.95 -23.76 13.13
C MET A 718 -26.65 -22.43 13.83
N GLY A 719 -25.92 -22.45 14.95
CA GLY A 719 -25.52 -21.24 15.67
C GLY A 719 -24.67 -20.31 14.80
N LEU A 720 -23.67 -20.86 14.10
CA LEU A 720 -22.82 -20.09 13.19
C LEU A 720 -23.61 -19.52 11.99
N LEU A 721 -24.56 -20.28 11.42
CA LEU A 721 -25.43 -19.80 10.34
C LEU A 721 -26.32 -18.63 10.78
N LEU A 722 -26.85 -18.67 12.01
CA LEU A 722 -27.63 -17.57 12.58
C LEU A 722 -26.76 -16.31 12.74
N LEU A 723 -25.53 -16.45 13.23
CA LEU A 723 -24.59 -15.34 13.35
C LEU A 723 -24.21 -14.75 11.97
N ALA A 724 -24.07 -15.60 10.96
CA ALA A 724 -23.88 -15.16 9.57
C ALA A 724 -25.12 -14.40 9.06
N ASN A 725 -26.32 -14.94 9.26
CA ASN A 725 -27.56 -14.28 8.83
C ASN A 725 -27.70 -12.88 9.43
N LYS A 726 -27.41 -12.71 10.72
CA LYS A 726 -27.48 -11.40 11.35
C LYS A 726 -26.41 -10.42 10.85
N LEU A 727 -25.22 -10.90 10.49
CA LEU A 727 -24.17 -10.05 9.91
C LEU A 727 -24.63 -9.40 8.60
N TYR A 728 -25.27 -10.18 7.72
CA TYR A 728 -25.67 -9.73 6.38
C TYR A 728 -27.05 -9.07 6.36
N PHE A 729 -27.95 -9.47 7.25
CA PHE A 729 -29.33 -8.98 7.35
C PHE A 729 -29.64 -8.51 8.77
N PRO A 730 -29.03 -7.39 9.23
CA PRO A 730 -29.31 -6.85 10.54
C PRO A 730 -30.77 -6.37 10.61
N ILE A 731 -31.47 -6.70 11.69
CA ILE A 731 -32.81 -6.14 11.92
C ILE A 731 -32.65 -4.68 12.32
N THR A 732 -33.21 -3.81 11.51
CA THR A 732 -33.46 -2.41 11.89
C THR A 732 -34.40 -2.43 13.10
N LYS A 733 -33.89 -2.12 14.29
CA LYS A 733 -34.77 -1.68 15.39
C LYS A 733 -35.47 -0.42 14.89
N ASN A 734 -36.80 -0.43 14.86
CA ASN A 734 -37.56 0.81 14.78
C ASN A 734 -37.26 1.57 16.08
N ASP A 735 -36.42 2.61 15.99
CA ASP A 735 -36.32 3.65 17.01
C ASP A 735 -37.62 4.46 16.98
N GLY A 736 -38.63 3.94 17.67
CA GLY A 736 -39.97 4.51 17.66
C GLY A 736 -40.78 4.04 18.85
N GLU A 737 -40.18 4.00 20.04
CA GLU A 737 -40.88 3.91 21.33
C GLU A 737 -39.82 4.05 22.44
N ASP A 738 -39.42 5.30 22.73
CA ASP A 738 -38.91 5.73 24.04
C ASP A 738 -38.71 7.25 24.01
N ALA A 739 -39.85 7.95 24.00
CA ALA A 739 -39.91 9.39 24.26
C ALA A 739 -41.09 9.72 25.17
N VAL A 740 -41.32 8.93 26.23
CA VAL A 740 -42.09 9.36 27.42
C VAL A 740 -41.63 8.56 28.65
N ALA A 741 -40.67 9.12 29.41
CA ALA A 741 -40.61 9.10 30.88
C ALA A 741 -39.32 9.79 31.36
#